data_AF-A0A260YZW6-F1
#
_entry.id   AF-A0A260YZW6-F1
#
_cell.length_a   1.000
_cell.length_b   1.000
_cell.length_c   1.000
_cell.angle_alpha   90.00
_cell.angle_beta   90.00
_cell.angle_gamma   90.00
#
_symmetry.space_group_name_H-M   'P 1'
#
loop_
_entity.id
_entity.type
_entity.pdbx_description
1 polymer ?
#
loop_
_entity_poly.entity_id
_entity_poly.type
_entity_poly.pdbx_seq_one_letter_code
_entity_poly.pdbx_strand_id
1 'polypeptide(L)'
;MMITSQPYNRLKEALSNNRSLSKHVLLGMVFLSSLLLLVSFLQDQEELDFDVPEKGSPAFEAFYNCVYPKLAPLKGNYDKFWTSFVNLTKECDNLEEYKALDIQPVANTDEVKYVTFPKRDENITMVTLGIGHDVDAEMRLKKLWPKTEFFGVDPSPEINKDLYEVKLGGNYFQVAVSGKGGMQKSYIFRKEYRDETTMHIGADYFFGDMLQRPRVDILWMDTEGNEFPVLDMIHRGGPLDRRGVKICQMNVEIHKDLMKDITGEREKFHDFVWKLLRDKKYIMVKPFYVYWFHQFIRTVIINQLQLFVTVPCCNISWIGPLSYIQSSSKTSTCHETATQSGYFPEDTDLPVCKNVQKDKRKETFSFPASNDVYFLMEPYNYSLLDKNRTVLRRSLFSFRNCVWTVIAVLFILVIVTSRDNIVEWDEADMMLVNDTKISPIFRAFYECIKPKLVPLKGRPESFWYHFTEITSECDNLEAYTALDIRPSKNRDEIKYVVFPQRNENLTMVTLGIGHDVSAEIGLKNLYPHIEFSGADPSIEINKDLYEQNLGGKYFHYAVSDKNGMEDSVVLGNDGYNKERTQHIGIDNFFKNIVQKSRIDILWIDIEGNEYPILKQLHTDGNLDRQGVKICQMNVEMHKDLTDLNEMKNFHDFIWKVLEDRRYVFMKPVFVKWMHFRFIRLFIVNISDQDCTDLYVKGVMKARYNLLDGGSSNKKPYDKMIVLATICFTIALVYIFTQDTQKSDDVENKGKLTEEVAKTEQDYSNIFEAFRDCVRPKIEHLRGNYDQFWHSFANLTKECDNLPAYEAFDIRSAQNTDEVKYVAYPKKMEPLTMVTLGIGHDVSAELKLKELYPNTDFFGADPSSDINKDLYENKLGGKYYEYAISGERGMQKSRVYEKNGYREEITKHIGADFFFKDVLQKSKIDILWMDIEGNEYPIMDQLHQNGVLDNEGVKICQMNVEMHKDTFKQSVGETRKFHDFVWKILDDKKYIMMKPFYVIYRSRRFIRTFIVNVADKECTDLYLS
;
A
#
# COMPACT_ATOMS: atom_id res chain seq x y z
N MET A 1 9.49 56.05 -8.13
CA MET A 1 9.10 56.64 -9.44
C MET A 1 7.92 55.83 -9.95
N MET A 2 6.84 56.45 -10.47
CA MET A 2 5.64 55.75 -10.96
C MET A 2 5.65 55.60 -12.49
N ILE A 3 4.88 54.62 -13.01
CA ILE A 3 4.29 54.37 -14.36
C ILE A 3 4.20 52.83 -14.48
N THR A 4 3.11 52.13 -14.14
CA THR A 4 1.78 51.93 -14.81
C THR A 4 1.78 51.02 -16.06
N SER A 5 0.69 50.27 -16.25
CA SER A 5 0.58 49.11 -17.18
C SER A 5 -0.57 49.25 -18.19
N GLN A 6 -0.53 48.48 -19.30
CA GLN A 6 -1.50 48.58 -20.41
C GLN A 6 -2.08 47.26 -20.98
N PRO A 7 -1.34 46.13 -21.16
CA PRO A 7 -1.85 45.01 -21.96
C PRO A 7 -3.09 44.29 -21.38
N TYR A 8 -3.13 44.09 -20.06
CA TYR A 8 -4.20 43.34 -19.37
C TYR A 8 -5.61 43.94 -19.59
N ASN A 9 -5.70 45.26 -19.71
CA ASN A 9 -6.99 45.94 -19.87
C ASN A 9 -7.62 45.66 -21.25
N ARG A 10 -6.83 45.56 -22.32
CA ARG A 10 -7.35 45.36 -23.69
C ARG A 10 -8.09 44.03 -23.88
N LEU A 11 -7.66 42.95 -23.25
CA LEU A 11 -8.37 41.67 -23.33
C LEU A 11 -9.67 41.68 -22.51
N LYS A 12 -9.67 42.40 -21.37
CA LYS A 12 -10.84 42.61 -20.52
C LYS A 12 -11.91 43.45 -21.24
N GLU A 13 -11.49 44.47 -21.98
CA GLU A 13 -12.34 45.32 -22.83
C GLU A 13 -12.93 44.53 -24.02
N ALA A 14 -12.13 43.67 -24.67
CA ALA A 14 -12.62 42.82 -25.76
C ALA A 14 -13.76 41.87 -25.31
N LEU A 15 -13.65 41.29 -24.11
CA LEU A 15 -14.68 40.40 -23.55
C LEU A 15 -15.88 41.13 -22.93
N SER A 16 -15.75 42.39 -22.50
CA SER A 16 -16.90 43.18 -22.02
C SER A 16 -17.81 43.65 -23.16
N ASN A 17 -17.25 43.94 -24.33
CA ASN A 17 -17.90 44.80 -25.33
C ASN A 17 -18.85 44.10 -26.31
N ASN A 18 -18.99 42.76 -26.31
CA ASN A 18 -19.97 42.08 -27.17
C ASN A 18 -20.65 40.84 -26.55
N ARG A 19 -21.63 41.09 -25.66
CA ARG A 19 -22.47 40.06 -25.00
C ARG A 19 -23.31 39.18 -25.94
N SER A 20 -23.38 39.48 -27.24
CA SER A 20 -24.11 38.64 -28.20
C SER A 20 -23.32 37.38 -28.57
N LEU A 21 -22.00 37.51 -28.74
CA LEU A 21 -21.17 36.44 -29.30
C LEU A 21 -21.02 35.26 -28.31
N SER A 22 -20.73 35.54 -27.04
CA SER A 22 -20.49 34.51 -26.01
C SER A 22 -21.69 33.58 -25.79
N LYS A 23 -22.93 34.10 -25.89
CA LYS A 23 -24.16 33.29 -25.74
C LYS A 23 -24.33 32.26 -26.86
N HIS A 24 -23.92 32.57 -28.09
CA HIS A 24 -24.05 31.63 -29.20
C HIS A 24 -22.94 30.56 -29.17
N VAL A 25 -21.71 30.96 -28.81
CA VAL A 25 -20.58 30.03 -28.62
C VAL A 25 -20.88 29.02 -27.51
N LEU A 26 -21.37 29.47 -26.35
CA LEU A 26 -21.68 28.57 -25.22
C LEU A 26 -22.80 27.57 -25.56
N LEU A 27 -23.81 27.99 -26.33
CA LEU A 27 -24.89 27.11 -26.78
C LEU A 27 -24.38 26.03 -27.75
N GLY A 28 -23.48 26.39 -28.66
CA GLY A 28 -22.85 25.46 -29.60
C GLY A 28 -21.97 24.43 -28.90
N MET A 29 -21.20 24.84 -27.89
CA MET A 29 -20.36 23.94 -27.08
C MET A 29 -21.21 22.87 -26.36
N VAL A 30 -22.28 23.28 -25.67
CA VAL A 30 -23.18 22.33 -24.98
C VAL A 30 -23.80 21.32 -25.95
N PHE A 31 -24.24 21.78 -27.14
CA PHE A 31 -24.84 20.89 -28.14
C PHE A 31 -23.82 19.87 -28.69
N LEU A 32 -22.55 20.26 -28.84
CA LEU A 32 -21.48 19.37 -29.27
C LEU A 32 -21.12 18.34 -28.18
N SER A 33 -21.08 18.75 -26.90
CA SER A 33 -20.85 17.83 -25.77
C SER A 33 -21.95 16.77 -25.66
N SER A 34 -23.22 17.16 -25.83
CA SER A 34 -24.33 16.19 -25.84
C SER A 34 -24.29 15.22 -27.03
N LEU A 35 -23.76 15.63 -28.18
CA LEU A 35 -23.59 14.76 -29.33
C LEU A 35 -22.46 13.73 -29.11
N LEU A 36 -21.34 14.17 -28.53
CA LEU A 36 -20.19 13.30 -28.24
C LEU A 36 -20.50 12.24 -27.19
N LEU A 37 -21.22 12.59 -26.12
CA LEU A 37 -21.71 11.64 -25.11
C LEU A 37 -22.55 10.50 -25.70
N LEU A 38 -23.28 10.77 -26.80
CA LEU A 38 -24.11 9.78 -27.49
C LEU A 38 -23.31 8.86 -28.41
N VAL A 39 -22.07 9.25 -28.77
CA VAL A 39 -21.10 8.37 -29.46
C VAL A 39 -20.37 7.49 -28.45
N SER A 40 -19.96 8.03 -27.29
CA SER A 40 -19.29 7.26 -26.23
C SER A 40 -20.11 6.04 -25.78
N PHE A 41 -21.43 6.16 -25.70
CA PHE A 41 -22.33 5.09 -25.26
C PHE A 41 -22.47 3.91 -26.26
N LEU A 42 -21.71 3.91 -27.36
CA LEU A 42 -21.78 2.90 -28.43
C LEU A 42 -20.45 2.17 -28.68
N GLN A 43 -19.42 2.36 -27.83
CA GLN A 43 -18.07 1.84 -28.09
C GLN A 43 -17.50 0.84 -27.07
N ASP A 44 -18.15 0.59 -25.92
CA ASP A 44 -17.64 -0.35 -24.90
C ASP A 44 -17.91 -1.84 -25.24
N GLN A 45 -17.20 -2.37 -26.25
CA GLN A 45 -16.93 -3.80 -26.41
C GLN A 45 -15.63 -4.04 -27.22
N GLU A 46 -14.47 -4.15 -26.54
CA GLU A 46 -13.32 -4.99 -26.93
C GLU A 46 -12.28 -5.05 -25.78
N GLU A 47 -11.78 -6.25 -25.46
CA GLU A 47 -10.66 -6.48 -24.53
C GLU A 47 -9.34 -6.63 -25.31
N LEU A 48 -8.18 -6.54 -24.64
CA LEU A 48 -6.86 -6.71 -25.29
C LEU A 48 -6.16 -8.01 -24.88
N ASP A 49 -5.81 -8.81 -25.87
CA ASP A 49 -5.31 -10.19 -25.72
C ASP A 49 -3.81 -10.29 -25.36
N PHE A 50 -3.45 -11.42 -24.78
CA PHE A 50 -2.09 -11.99 -24.80
C PHE A 50 -2.17 -13.41 -25.37
N ASP A 51 -1.16 -13.87 -26.11
CA ASP A 51 -1.11 -15.21 -26.75
C ASP A 51 -1.13 -16.41 -25.77
N VAL A 52 -2.26 -16.60 -25.08
CA VAL A 52 -2.71 -17.84 -24.48
C VAL A 52 -3.40 -18.62 -25.61
N PRO A 53 -2.88 -19.79 -26.02
CA PRO A 53 -3.51 -20.57 -27.08
C PRO A 53 -4.99 -20.82 -26.76
N GLU A 54 -5.88 -20.43 -27.68
CA GLU A 54 -7.34 -20.61 -27.55
C GLU A 54 -7.67 -22.05 -27.16
N LYS A 55 -6.92 -23.01 -27.73
CA LYS A 55 -6.92 -24.43 -27.39
C LYS A 55 -5.53 -24.90 -26.92
N GLY A 56 -5.49 -25.73 -25.87
CA GLY A 56 -4.27 -26.35 -25.36
C GLY A 56 -3.76 -27.53 -26.22
N SER A 57 -2.66 -28.15 -25.79
CA SER A 57 -2.21 -29.43 -26.38
C SER A 57 -3.23 -30.54 -26.08
N PRO A 58 -3.29 -31.63 -26.88
CA PRO A 58 -4.19 -32.75 -26.58
C PRO A 58 -4.02 -33.32 -25.16
N ALA A 59 -2.78 -33.41 -24.67
CA ALA A 59 -2.50 -33.85 -23.30
C ALA A 59 -2.87 -32.80 -22.23
N PHE A 60 -2.80 -31.49 -22.53
CA PHE A 60 -3.33 -30.46 -21.63
C PHE A 60 -4.85 -30.49 -21.56
N GLU A 61 -5.52 -30.62 -22.71
CA GLU A 61 -6.99 -30.72 -22.76
C GLU A 61 -7.48 -31.97 -22.01
N ALA A 62 -6.82 -33.13 -22.19
CA ALA A 62 -7.12 -34.34 -21.43
C ALA A 62 -6.90 -34.16 -19.91
N PHE A 63 -5.76 -33.58 -19.51
CA PHE A 63 -5.46 -33.21 -18.13
C PHE A 63 -6.54 -32.30 -17.53
N TYR A 64 -6.83 -31.17 -18.19
CA TYR A 64 -7.79 -30.17 -17.72
C TYR A 64 -9.19 -30.77 -17.58
N ASN A 65 -9.70 -31.47 -18.60
CA ASN A 65 -11.03 -32.04 -18.57
C ASN A 65 -11.19 -33.17 -17.53
N CYS A 66 -10.12 -33.86 -17.15
CA CYS A 66 -10.14 -34.84 -16.06
C CYS A 66 -10.01 -34.20 -14.67
N VAL A 67 -9.13 -33.20 -14.52
CA VAL A 67 -8.73 -32.62 -13.22
C VAL A 67 -9.63 -31.47 -12.78
N TYR A 68 -9.98 -30.55 -13.68
CA TYR A 68 -10.77 -29.36 -13.35
C TYR A 68 -12.12 -29.70 -12.68
N PRO A 69 -12.95 -30.63 -13.19
CA PRO A 69 -14.25 -30.93 -12.57
C PRO A 69 -14.12 -31.55 -11.17
N LYS A 70 -13.01 -32.24 -10.88
CA LYS A 70 -12.74 -32.86 -9.58
C LYS A 70 -12.24 -31.86 -8.54
N LEU A 71 -11.47 -30.85 -8.96
CA LEU A 71 -10.91 -29.82 -8.08
C LEU A 71 -11.80 -28.58 -7.90
N ALA A 72 -12.67 -28.25 -8.86
CA ALA A 72 -13.52 -27.06 -8.79
C ALA A 72 -14.40 -26.97 -7.52
N PRO A 73 -14.97 -28.07 -6.98
CA PRO A 73 -15.72 -28.04 -5.71
C PRO A 73 -14.88 -27.70 -4.47
N LEU A 74 -13.54 -27.66 -4.58
CA LEU A 74 -12.60 -27.39 -3.50
C LEU A 74 -11.92 -26.01 -3.61
N LYS A 75 -12.28 -25.21 -4.62
CA LYS A 75 -11.72 -23.87 -4.82
C LYS A 75 -12.04 -22.96 -3.63
N GLY A 76 -11.01 -22.32 -3.06
CA GLY A 76 -11.10 -21.50 -1.85
C GLY A 76 -11.16 -22.30 -0.53
N ASN A 77 -10.98 -23.63 -0.57
CA ASN A 77 -10.92 -24.47 0.63
C ASN A 77 -9.58 -25.22 0.71
N TYR A 78 -8.54 -24.50 1.10
CA TYR A 78 -7.14 -24.95 1.00
C TYR A 78 -6.85 -26.26 1.73
N ASP A 79 -7.45 -26.48 2.90
CA ASP A 79 -7.27 -27.71 3.67
C ASP A 79 -7.87 -28.94 2.99
N LYS A 80 -9.11 -28.83 2.49
CA LYS A 80 -9.73 -29.93 1.72
C LYS A 80 -9.07 -30.11 0.37
N PHE A 81 -8.64 -29.02 -0.28
CA PHE A 81 -7.88 -29.07 -1.53
C PHE A 81 -6.59 -29.88 -1.32
N TRP A 82 -5.74 -29.50 -0.36
CA TRP A 82 -4.50 -30.22 -0.05
C TRP A 82 -4.77 -31.70 0.27
N THR A 83 -5.69 -31.99 1.19
CA THR A 83 -5.94 -33.36 1.67
C THR A 83 -6.64 -34.27 0.67
N SER A 84 -7.32 -33.70 -0.35
CA SER A 84 -8.02 -34.46 -1.39
C SER A 84 -7.25 -34.54 -2.72
N PHE A 85 -6.30 -33.65 -2.97
CA PHE A 85 -5.68 -33.43 -4.29
C PHE A 85 -5.21 -34.73 -4.96
N VAL A 86 -4.33 -35.49 -4.30
CA VAL A 86 -3.77 -36.75 -4.83
C VAL A 86 -4.88 -37.75 -5.14
N ASN A 87 -5.80 -37.94 -4.21
CA ASN A 87 -6.86 -38.96 -4.33
C ASN A 87 -7.85 -38.63 -5.47
N LEU A 88 -8.06 -37.34 -5.76
CA LEU A 88 -8.91 -36.89 -6.85
C LEU A 88 -8.18 -36.94 -8.21
N THR A 89 -6.90 -36.56 -8.26
CA THR A 89 -6.16 -36.43 -9.53
C THR A 89 -5.50 -37.72 -10.01
N LYS A 90 -5.22 -38.69 -9.12
CA LYS A 90 -4.62 -39.99 -9.45
C LYS A 90 -5.34 -40.81 -10.51
N GLU A 91 -6.65 -40.65 -10.67
CA GLU A 91 -7.40 -41.29 -11.78
C GLU A 91 -6.99 -40.75 -13.16
N CYS A 92 -6.53 -39.50 -13.23
CA CYS A 92 -6.11 -38.82 -14.44
C CYS A 92 -4.68 -39.17 -14.88
N ASP A 93 -3.95 -39.99 -14.12
CA ASP A 93 -2.54 -40.35 -14.37
C ASP A 93 -2.32 -41.29 -15.56
N ASN A 94 -3.39 -41.90 -16.08
CA ASN A 94 -3.33 -42.97 -17.07
C ASN A 94 -4.21 -42.67 -18.31
N LEU A 95 -4.40 -41.39 -18.62
CA LEU A 95 -5.11 -40.92 -19.81
C LEU A 95 -4.37 -41.38 -21.10
N GLU A 96 -5.13 -41.63 -22.16
CA GLU A 96 -4.62 -42.21 -23.42
C GLU A 96 -3.57 -41.30 -24.06
N GLU A 97 -3.80 -39.99 -23.99
CA GLU A 97 -2.95 -38.93 -24.50
C GLU A 97 -1.56 -38.91 -23.85
N TYR A 98 -1.43 -39.43 -22.62
CA TYR A 98 -0.16 -39.49 -21.91
C TYR A 98 0.76 -40.62 -22.43
N LYS A 99 0.23 -41.62 -23.15
CA LYS A 99 1.08 -42.67 -23.76
C LYS A 99 2.08 -42.08 -24.75
N ALA A 100 1.75 -40.96 -25.39
CA ALA A 100 2.64 -40.26 -26.30
C ALA A 100 3.83 -39.56 -25.59
N LEU A 101 3.83 -39.51 -24.25
CA LEU A 101 4.89 -38.92 -23.43
C LEU A 101 5.94 -39.94 -22.97
N ASP A 102 5.64 -41.24 -22.96
CA ASP A 102 6.51 -42.31 -22.45
C ASP A 102 7.16 -41.98 -21.08
N ILE A 103 6.30 -41.85 -20.05
CA ILE A 103 6.71 -41.50 -18.69
C ILE A 103 7.24 -42.75 -17.97
N GLN A 104 8.56 -42.86 -17.84
CA GLN A 104 9.26 -44.01 -17.26
C GLN A 104 9.70 -43.75 -15.81
N PRO A 105 9.62 -44.74 -14.90
CA PRO A 105 10.10 -44.60 -13.52
C PRO A 105 11.62 -44.75 -13.40
N VAL A 106 12.23 -43.86 -12.61
CA VAL A 106 13.64 -43.89 -12.20
C VAL A 106 13.68 -43.83 -10.67
N ALA A 107 13.77 -45.00 -10.04
CA ALA A 107 13.92 -45.13 -8.59
C ALA A 107 15.37 -44.92 -8.12
N ASN A 108 15.60 -44.59 -6.86
CA ASN A 108 16.91 -44.64 -6.17
C ASN A 108 16.91 -45.78 -5.11
N THR A 109 17.20 -45.48 -3.84
CA THR A 109 17.08 -46.37 -2.67
C THR A 109 15.78 -46.21 -1.86
N ASP A 110 15.14 -45.03 -1.82
CA ASP A 110 13.96 -44.72 -0.98
C ASP A 110 12.71 -44.25 -1.76
N GLU A 111 12.87 -43.80 -3.02
CA GLU A 111 11.82 -43.15 -3.81
C GLU A 111 11.74 -43.61 -5.27
N VAL A 112 10.73 -43.08 -5.99
CA VAL A 112 10.54 -43.25 -7.43
C VAL A 112 10.22 -41.90 -8.07
N LYS A 113 11.20 -41.34 -8.78
CA LYS A 113 11.03 -40.21 -9.70
C LYS A 113 10.56 -40.74 -11.07
N TYR A 114 10.01 -39.89 -11.94
CA TYR A 114 9.58 -40.25 -13.28
C TYR A 114 10.07 -39.24 -14.33
N VAL A 115 10.42 -39.73 -15.52
CA VAL A 115 10.93 -38.89 -16.61
C VAL A 115 10.33 -39.28 -17.96
N THR A 116 10.21 -38.31 -18.87
CA THR A 116 10.05 -38.54 -20.31
C THR A 116 11.40 -38.31 -21.01
N PHE A 117 11.73 -39.12 -22.03
CA PHE A 117 12.98 -38.96 -22.79
C PHE A 117 12.74 -38.30 -24.17
N PRO A 118 13.72 -37.55 -24.72
CA PRO A 118 13.59 -36.99 -26.06
C PRO A 118 13.43 -38.08 -27.12
N LYS A 119 12.57 -37.83 -28.12
CA LYS A 119 12.35 -38.74 -29.26
C LYS A 119 13.49 -38.71 -30.30
N ARG A 120 14.63 -38.10 -29.95
CA ARG A 120 15.83 -37.91 -30.77
C ARG A 120 17.05 -38.05 -29.88
N ASP A 121 18.15 -38.55 -30.44
CA ASP A 121 19.41 -38.78 -29.74
C ASP A 121 20.21 -37.47 -29.48
N GLU A 122 19.62 -36.56 -28.69
CA GLU A 122 20.18 -35.25 -28.32
C GLU A 122 20.78 -35.22 -26.90
N ASN A 123 21.71 -34.28 -26.67
CA ASN A 123 22.21 -33.99 -25.33
C ASN A 123 21.11 -33.30 -24.51
N ILE A 124 20.97 -33.67 -23.24
CA ILE A 124 19.99 -33.08 -22.32
C ILE A 124 20.66 -32.48 -21.08
N THR A 125 20.09 -31.37 -20.59
CA THR A 125 20.53 -30.70 -19.35
C THR A 125 19.68 -31.17 -18.17
N MET A 126 20.32 -31.73 -17.15
CA MET A 126 19.69 -32.10 -15.89
C MET A 126 20.19 -31.25 -14.72
N VAL A 127 19.25 -30.79 -13.89
CA VAL A 127 19.53 -30.11 -12.62
C VAL A 127 18.86 -30.84 -11.47
N THR A 128 19.57 -31.05 -10.36
CA THR A 128 18.98 -31.44 -9.07
C THR A 128 19.21 -30.32 -8.05
N LEU A 129 18.14 -29.85 -7.41
CA LEU A 129 18.16 -28.89 -6.30
C LEU A 129 17.81 -29.64 -5.01
N GLY A 130 18.78 -29.69 -4.08
CA GLY A 130 18.77 -30.59 -2.92
C GLY A 130 19.11 -32.03 -3.33
N ILE A 131 20.23 -32.55 -2.83
CA ILE A 131 20.81 -33.83 -3.29
C ILE A 131 20.65 -34.94 -2.23
N GLY A 132 20.43 -34.59 -0.95
CA GLY A 132 20.01 -35.55 0.08
C GLY A 132 21.00 -36.70 0.39
N HIS A 133 22.25 -36.61 -0.08
CA HIS A 133 23.27 -37.67 0.00
C HIS A 133 22.99 -38.97 -0.80
N ASP A 134 21.97 -39.04 -1.68
CA ASP A 134 21.82 -40.11 -2.67
C ASP A 134 21.81 -39.55 -4.10
N VAL A 135 22.46 -40.25 -5.04
CA VAL A 135 22.48 -39.92 -6.47
C VAL A 135 22.25 -41.16 -7.35
N ASP A 136 21.72 -42.24 -6.78
CA ASP A 136 21.49 -43.49 -7.50
C ASP A 136 20.40 -43.38 -8.56
N ALA A 137 19.46 -42.44 -8.44
CA ALA A 137 18.51 -42.12 -9.51
C ALA A 137 19.21 -41.40 -10.68
N GLU A 138 20.07 -40.41 -10.44
CA GLU A 138 20.90 -39.78 -11.49
C GLU A 138 21.84 -40.78 -12.15
N MET A 139 22.45 -41.68 -11.37
CA MET A 139 23.30 -42.75 -11.90
C MET A 139 22.53 -43.81 -12.69
N ARG A 140 21.21 -43.95 -12.48
CA ARG A 140 20.33 -44.76 -13.34
C ARG A 140 19.90 -43.97 -14.57
N LEU A 141 19.57 -42.68 -14.44
CA LEU A 141 19.30 -41.80 -15.57
C LEU A 141 20.51 -41.73 -16.53
N LYS A 142 21.74 -41.62 -16.04
CA LYS A 142 22.98 -41.64 -16.83
C LYS A 142 23.18 -42.94 -17.61
N LYS A 143 22.60 -44.06 -17.15
CA LYS A 143 22.62 -45.35 -17.88
C LYS A 143 21.52 -45.42 -18.93
N LEU A 144 20.35 -44.83 -18.67
CA LEU A 144 19.24 -44.73 -19.63
C LEU A 144 19.53 -43.72 -20.74
N TRP A 145 20.16 -42.59 -20.41
CA TRP A 145 20.52 -41.52 -21.34
C TRP A 145 21.95 -41.01 -21.09
N PRO A 146 22.99 -41.65 -21.67
CA PRO A 146 24.39 -41.29 -21.45
C PRO A 146 24.79 -39.87 -21.87
N LYS A 147 23.99 -39.20 -22.72
CA LYS A 147 24.20 -37.81 -23.16
C LYS A 147 23.58 -36.77 -22.22
N THR A 148 23.55 -37.04 -20.92
CA THR A 148 23.01 -36.12 -19.91
C THR A 148 24.15 -35.31 -19.28
N GLU A 149 24.02 -33.98 -19.30
CA GLU A 149 24.87 -33.06 -18.55
C GLU A 149 24.23 -32.81 -17.18
N PHE A 150 24.94 -33.11 -16.09
CA PHE A 150 24.40 -33.08 -14.73
C PHE A 150 24.91 -31.87 -13.95
N PHE A 151 24.01 -31.19 -13.25
CA PHE A 151 24.30 -30.07 -12.36
C PHE A 151 23.59 -30.26 -11.01
N GLY A 152 24.35 -30.41 -9.93
CA GLY A 152 23.82 -30.57 -8.57
C GLY A 152 23.95 -29.27 -7.80
N VAL A 153 22.91 -28.89 -7.06
CA VAL A 153 22.88 -27.66 -6.26
C VAL A 153 22.38 -27.97 -4.86
N ASP A 154 23.27 -27.84 -3.88
CA ASP A 154 22.99 -28.18 -2.48
C ASP A 154 23.98 -27.44 -1.56
N PRO A 155 23.58 -26.87 -0.41
CA PRO A 155 24.47 -26.14 0.47
C PRO A 155 25.50 -27.01 1.25
N SER A 156 25.33 -28.34 1.29
CA SER A 156 26.18 -29.28 2.04
C SER A 156 27.18 -30.02 1.15
N PRO A 157 28.46 -29.59 1.09
CA PRO A 157 29.46 -30.16 0.18
C PRO A 157 30.04 -31.50 0.63
N GLU A 158 29.91 -31.88 1.90
CA GLU A 158 30.77 -32.89 2.55
C GLU A 158 30.60 -34.29 1.98
N ILE A 159 29.47 -34.55 1.32
CA ILE A 159 29.17 -35.79 0.61
C ILE A 159 28.65 -35.47 -0.80
N ASN A 160 27.72 -34.51 -0.94
CA ASN A 160 27.07 -34.20 -2.21
C ASN A 160 28.05 -33.77 -3.31
N LYS A 161 29.15 -33.09 -2.96
CA LYS A 161 30.17 -32.67 -3.92
C LYS A 161 30.84 -33.86 -4.60
N ASP A 162 31.35 -34.81 -3.81
CA ASP A 162 32.02 -36.01 -4.33
C ASP A 162 31.02 -36.93 -5.06
N LEU A 163 29.76 -36.98 -4.61
CA LEU A 163 28.70 -37.69 -5.33
C LEU A 163 28.45 -37.08 -6.72
N TYR A 164 28.43 -35.76 -6.87
CA TYR A 164 28.21 -35.11 -8.16
C TYR A 164 29.46 -35.05 -9.05
N GLU A 165 30.57 -34.52 -8.55
CA GLU A 165 31.79 -34.31 -9.36
C GLU A 165 32.54 -35.61 -9.64
N VAL A 166 32.58 -36.56 -8.69
CA VAL A 166 33.42 -37.77 -8.78
C VAL A 166 32.62 -39.04 -9.12
N LYS A 167 31.52 -39.33 -8.41
CA LYS A 167 30.69 -40.53 -8.69
C LYS A 167 29.85 -40.36 -9.96
N LEU A 168 29.15 -39.23 -10.08
CA LEU A 168 28.25 -38.95 -11.21
C LEU A 168 28.97 -38.27 -12.39
N GLY A 169 30.05 -37.52 -12.16
CA GLY A 169 30.78 -36.79 -13.20
C GLY A 169 29.98 -35.64 -13.81
N GLY A 170 29.27 -34.88 -12.96
CA GLY A 170 28.63 -33.61 -13.28
C GLY A 170 29.33 -32.43 -12.63
N ASN A 171 28.66 -31.28 -12.58
CA ASN A 171 29.12 -30.08 -11.87
C ASN A 171 28.34 -29.93 -10.56
N TYR A 172 28.97 -29.34 -9.53
CA TYR A 172 28.34 -29.09 -8.22
C TYR A 172 28.41 -27.61 -7.82
N PHE A 173 27.31 -27.09 -7.29
CA PHE A 173 27.20 -25.72 -6.77
C PHE A 173 26.87 -25.75 -5.27
N GLN A 174 27.79 -25.25 -4.44
CA GLN A 174 27.64 -25.20 -2.98
C GLN A 174 26.76 -24.03 -2.51
N VAL A 175 25.48 -24.04 -2.89
CA VAL A 175 24.47 -23.06 -2.49
C VAL A 175 23.11 -23.73 -2.34
N ALA A 176 22.21 -23.13 -1.57
CA ALA A 176 20.79 -23.43 -1.69
C ALA A 176 20.19 -22.67 -2.89
N VAL A 177 19.10 -23.18 -3.46
CA VAL A 177 18.28 -22.44 -4.44
C VAL A 177 16.87 -22.29 -3.89
N SER A 178 16.37 -21.05 -3.94
CA SER A 178 14.98 -20.72 -3.69
C SER A 178 14.57 -19.60 -4.64
N GLY A 179 13.44 -18.92 -4.44
CA GLY A 179 13.06 -17.81 -5.32
C GLY A 179 13.92 -16.55 -5.16
N LYS A 180 14.84 -16.49 -4.18
CA LYS A 180 15.47 -15.23 -3.72
C LYS A 180 16.90 -15.49 -3.19
N GLY A 181 17.85 -14.64 -3.57
CA GLY A 181 19.25 -14.76 -3.13
C GLY A 181 19.52 -14.18 -1.74
N GLY A 182 20.60 -14.63 -1.10
CA GLY A 182 21.09 -14.13 0.19
C GLY A 182 21.07 -15.17 1.32
N MET A 183 21.60 -14.79 2.48
CA MET A 183 21.66 -15.66 3.65
C MET A 183 20.26 -15.88 4.24
N GLN A 184 19.78 -17.13 4.20
CA GLN A 184 18.46 -17.53 4.71
C GLN A 184 18.59 -18.84 5.51
N LYS A 185 17.54 -19.21 6.25
CA LYS A 185 17.48 -20.53 6.91
C LYS A 185 17.11 -21.60 5.88
N SER A 186 17.88 -22.68 5.88
CA SER A 186 17.54 -23.97 5.27
C SER A 186 17.41 -25.04 6.35
N TYR A 187 16.51 -25.99 6.14
CA TYR A 187 16.49 -27.24 6.90
C TYR A 187 17.46 -28.20 6.22
N ILE A 188 18.59 -28.50 6.85
CA ILE A 188 19.73 -29.17 6.22
C ILE A 188 20.02 -30.51 6.90
N PHE A 189 20.14 -31.56 6.09
CA PHE A 189 20.57 -32.88 6.55
C PHE A 189 22.10 -32.96 6.65
N ARG A 190 22.62 -33.23 7.85
CA ARG A 190 24.05 -33.51 8.09
C ARG A 190 24.29 -34.94 8.59
N LYS A 191 23.49 -35.33 9.58
CA LYS A 191 23.41 -36.65 10.23
C LYS A 191 22.00 -36.86 10.80
N GLU A 192 21.45 -35.77 11.29
CA GLU A 192 20.03 -35.47 11.43
C GLU A 192 19.77 -34.15 10.68
N TYR A 193 18.50 -33.77 10.52
CA TYR A 193 18.10 -32.49 9.95
C TYR A 193 18.15 -31.36 10.98
N ARG A 194 18.60 -30.17 10.57
CA ARG A 194 18.74 -28.99 11.44
C ARG A 194 18.50 -27.68 10.70
N ASP A 195 18.01 -26.67 11.41
CA ASP A 195 18.02 -25.27 10.97
C ASP A 195 19.47 -24.77 10.86
N GLU A 196 19.95 -24.53 9.64
CA GLU A 196 21.24 -23.88 9.37
C GLU A 196 21.01 -22.62 8.52
N THR A 197 21.90 -21.61 8.65
CA THR A 197 21.81 -20.38 7.85
C THR A 197 22.83 -20.42 6.73
N THR A 198 22.35 -20.49 5.48
CA THR A 198 23.17 -20.74 4.29
C THR A 198 22.94 -19.71 3.20
N MET A 199 23.85 -19.65 2.23
CA MET A 199 23.69 -18.77 1.07
C MET A 199 22.71 -19.40 0.08
N HIS A 200 21.58 -18.74 -0.13
CA HIS A 200 20.65 -19.08 -1.21
C HIS A 200 20.96 -18.23 -2.45
N ILE A 201 20.59 -18.76 -3.61
CA ILE A 201 20.54 -18.04 -4.88
C ILE A 201 19.12 -18.11 -5.45
N GLY A 202 18.65 -17.02 -6.05
CA GLY A 202 17.37 -16.99 -6.75
C GLY A 202 17.39 -17.91 -7.97
N ALA A 203 16.43 -18.82 -8.08
CA ALA A 203 16.32 -19.78 -9.17
C ALA A 203 16.31 -19.09 -10.55
N ASP A 204 15.67 -17.92 -10.64
CA ASP A 204 15.68 -17.06 -11.82
C ASP A 204 17.09 -16.68 -12.27
N TYR A 205 18.01 -16.43 -11.34
CA TYR A 205 19.42 -16.11 -11.62
C TYR A 205 20.29 -17.37 -11.75
N PHE A 206 20.01 -18.42 -10.96
CA PHE A 206 20.71 -19.69 -11.10
C PHE A 206 20.52 -20.29 -12.50
N PHE A 207 19.27 -20.44 -12.95
CA PHE A 207 18.99 -21.00 -14.27
C PHE A 207 19.29 -20.01 -15.42
N GLY A 208 19.07 -18.70 -15.20
CA GLY A 208 19.27 -17.67 -16.21
C GLY A 208 20.75 -17.34 -16.49
N ASP A 209 21.54 -17.16 -15.43
CA ASP A 209 22.84 -16.51 -15.49
C ASP A 209 23.99 -17.47 -15.11
N MET A 210 23.82 -18.28 -14.05
CA MET A 210 24.88 -19.18 -13.57
C MET A 210 25.01 -20.48 -14.37
N LEU A 211 23.88 -21.13 -14.66
CA LEU A 211 23.85 -22.43 -15.34
C LEU A 211 24.24 -22.30 -16.82
N GLN A 212 24.00 -21.14 -17.43
CA GLN A 212 24.26 -20.87 -18.85
C GLN A 212 23.60 -21.90 -19.79
N ARG A 213 22.37 -22.34 -19.44
CA ARG A 213 21.55 -23.26 -20.21
C ARG A 213 20.12 -22.69 -20.33
N PRO A 214 19.69 -22.15 -21.50
CA PRO A 214 18.34 -21.62 -21.68
C PRO A 214 17.25 -22.70 -21.73
N ARG A 215 17.63 -23.98 -21.74
CA ARG A 215 16.75 -25.15 -21.66
C ARG A 215 17.27 -26.06 -20.55
N VAL A 216 16.39 -26.43 -19.63
CA VAL A 216 16.62 -27.47 -18.61
C VAL A 216 15.65 -28.59 -18.92
N ASP A 217 16.17 -29.73 -19.32
CA ASP A 217 15.36 -30.86 -19.76
C ASP A 217 14.72 -31.59 -18.59
N ILE A 218 15.48 -31.78 -17.50
CA ILE A 218 15.03 -32.44 -16.28
C ILE A 218 15.43 -31.58 -15.08
N LEU A 219 14.45 -31.21 -14.26
CA LEU A 219 14.67 -30.61 -12.94
C LEU A 219 14.16 -31.56 -11.85
N TRP A 220 15.02 -32.00 -10.95
CA TRP A 220 14.59 -32.61 -9.68
C TRP A 220 14.73 -31.58 -8.57
N MET A 221 13.70 -31.41 -7.75
CA MET A 221 13.65 -30.35 -6.74
C MET A 221 13.04 -30.88 -5.45
N ASP A 222 13.89 -30.95 -4.43
CA ASP A 222 13.57 -31.32 -3.06
C ASP A 222 14.35 -30.36 -2.14
N THR A 223 13.70 -29.26 -1.75
CA THR A 223 14.40 -28.10 -1.17
C THR A 223 13.85 -27.73 0.21
N GLU A 224 13.27 -28.72 0.89
CA GLU A 224 12.79 -28.67 2.27
C GLU A 224 11.95 -27.40 2.54
N GLY A 225 10.96 -27.14 1.68
CA GLY A 225 10.02 -26.02 1.80
C GLY A 225 10.31 -24.82 0.90
N ASN A 226 11.39 -24.83 0.12
CA ASN A 226 11.76 -23.74 -0.79
C ASN A 226 11.18 -23.92 -2.21
N GLU A 227 10.24 -24.84 -2.43
CA GLU A 227 9.72 -25.19 -3.75
C GLU A 227 8.79 -24.12 -4.32
N PHE A 228 7.86 -23.58 -3.52
CA PHE A 228 6.84 -22.64 -4.00
C PHE A 228 7.43 -21.42 -4.71
N PRO A 229 8.44 -20.73 -4.16
CA PRO A 229 9.05 -19.57 -4.84
C PRO A 229 9.78 -19.92 -6.15
N VAL A 230 10.06 -21.19 -6.44
CA VAL A 230 10.58 -21.66 -7.73
C VAL A 230 9.43 -22.05 -8.66
N LEU A 231 8.41 -22.74 -8.14
CA LEU A 231 7.18 -23.09 -8.87
C LEU A 231 6.47 -21.84 -9.41
N ASP A 232 6.37 -20.77 -8.62
CA ASP A 232 5.79 -19.50 -9.05
C ASP A 232 6.49 -18.85 -10.27
N MET A 233 7.75 -19.22 -10.52
CA MET A 233 8.53 -18.65 -11.61
C MET A 233 8.32 -19.32 -12.97
N ILE A 234 7.77 -20.54 -13.01
CA ILE A 234 7.73 -21.37 -14.23
C ILE A 234 6.62 -20.94 -15.21
N HIS A 235 5.65 -20.19 -14.72
CA HIS A 235 4.41 -19.74 -15.38
C HIS A 235 4.59 -18.96 -16.69
N ARG A 236 3.52 -18.74 -17.46
CA ARG A 236 3.57 -17.82 -18.61
C ARG A 236 3.88 -16.40 -18.12
N GLY A 237 4.90 -15.76 -18.70
CA GLY A 237 5.37 -14.45 -18.24
C GLY A 237 6.02 -14.45 -16.85
N GLY A 238 6.27 -15.62 -16.25
CA GLY A 238 7.02 -15.74 -14.99
C GLY A 238 8.50 -15.32 -15.16
N PRO A 239 9.24 -15.02 -14.07
CA PRO A 239 10.66 -14.70 -14.10
C PRO A 239 11.54 -15.58 -15.01
N LEU A 240 11.38 -16.91 -14.97
CA LEU A 240 12.15 -17.84 -15.82
C LEU A 240 11.76 -17.70 -17.29
N ASP A 241 10.46 -17.64 -17.58
CA ASP A 241 9.90 -17.49 -18.92
C ASP A 241 10.34 -16.17 -19.58
N ARG A 242 10.36 -15.08 -18.80
CA ARG A 242 10.85 -13.75 -19.23
C ARG A 242 12.36 -13.69 -19.46
N ARG A 243 13.15 -14.57 -18.83
CA ARG A 243 14.58 -14.78 -19.16
C ARG A 243 14.79 -15.80 -20.29
N GLY A 244 13.71 -16.32 -20.89
CA GLY A 244 13.78 -17.35 -21.93
C GLY A 244 14.19 -18.74 -21.43
N VAL A 245 14.29 -18.94 -20.11
CA VAL A 245 14.60 -20.22 -19.48
C VAL A 245 13.40 -21.15 -19.58
N LYS A 246 13.60 -22.30 -20.22
CA LYS A 246 12.56 -23.32 -20.44
C LYS A 246 12.89 -24.58 -19.67
N ILE A 247 12.12 -24.86 -18.61
CA ILE A 247 12.13 -26.17 -17.96
C ILE A 247 11.13 -27.06 -18.70
N CYS A 248 11.58 -28.22 -19.18
CA CYS A 248 10.75 -29.13 -19.98
C CYS A 248 9.91 -30.09 -19.11
N GLN A 249 10.49 -30.59 -18.02
CA GLN A 249 9.81 -31.41 -17.02
C GLN A 249 10.50 -31.25 -15.66
N MET A 250 9.76 -31.46 -14.58
CA MET A 250 10.29 -31.45 -13.23
C MET A 250 9.64 -32.50 -12.33
N ASN A 251 10.42 -33.09 -11.41
CA ASN A 251 9.92 -33.86 -10.27
C ASN A 251 10.10 -32.97 -9.03
N VAL A 252 9.03 -32.82 -8.24
CA VAL A 252 9.01 -31.86 -7.14
C VAL A 252 8.42 -32.47 -5.87
N GLU A 253 9.08 -32.20 -4.74
CA GLU A 253 8.64 -32.56 -3.40
C GLU A 253 7.97 -31.38 -2.70
N ILE A 254 6.65 -31.27 -2.87
CA ILE A 254 5.90 -30.11 -2.38
C ILE A 254 5.65 -30.28 -0.89
N HIS A 255 6.41 -29.56 -0.09
CA HIS A 255 6.37 -29.56 1.37
C HIS A 255 5.23 -28.71 1.97
N LYS A 256 4.88 -28.99 3.23
CA LYS A 256 4.03 -28.13 4.08
C LYS A 256 4.36 -28.33 5.55
N ASP A 257 3.97 -27.37 6.40
CA ASP A 257 4.02 -27.47 7.87
C ASP A 257 5.41 -27.93 8.44
N LEU A 258 6.52 -27.63 7.75
CA LEU A 258 7.88 -27.97 8.20
C LEU A 258 8.27 -27.17 9.45
N MET A 259 7.97 -25.86 9.43
CA MET A 259 7.98 -25.03 10.62
C MET A 259 6.67 -25.23 11.39
N LYS A 260 6.70 -25.17 12.72
CA LYS A 260 5.54 -25.47 13.58
C LYS A 260 4.47 -24.35 13.64
N ASP A 261 4.62 -23.34 12.80
CA ASP A 261 3.67 -22.24 12.60
C ASP A 261 2.90 -22.48 11.27
N ILE A 262 1.65 -22.01 11.17
CA ILE A 262 0.84 -22.22 9.96
C ILE A 262 1.26 -21.23 8.86
N THR A 263 2.12 -21.68 7.93
CA THR A 263 2.87 -20.82 6.98
C THR A 263 2.26 -20.66 5.58
N GLY A 264 1.07 -21.21 5.34
CA GLY A 264 0.25 -20.91 4.14
C GLY A 264 0.53 -21.76 2.89
N GLU A 265 1.31 -22.83 2.99
CA GLU A 265 1.69 -23.70 1.86
C GLU A 265 0.48 -24.31 1.13
N ARG A 266 -0.61 -24.54 1.85
CA ARG A 266 -1.86 -25.10 1.29
C ARG A 266 -2.56 -24.11 0.36
N GLU A 267 -2.47 -22.82 0.63
CA GLU A 267 -2.96 -21.73 -0.22
C GLU A 267 -2.04 -21.55 -1.44
N LYS A 268 -0.71 -21.51 -1.23
CA LYS A 268 0.29 -21.47 -2.31
C LYS A 268 0.13 -22.64 -3.29
N PHE A 269 -0.07 -23.87 -2.79
CA PHE A 269 -0.30 -25.05 -3.61
C PHE A 269 -1.62 -25.00 -4.40
N HIS A 270 -2.70 -24.57 -3.74
CA HIS A 270 -3.99 -24.35 -4.37
C HIS A 270 -3.88 -23.36 -5.53
N ASP A 271 -3.28 -22.19 -5.29
CA ASP A 271 -3.17 -21.12 -6.30
C ASP A 271 -2.19 -21.47 -7.42
N PHE A 272 -1.09 -22.15 -7.13
CA PHE A 272 -0.18 -22.71 -8.12
C PHE A 272 -0.93 -23.65 -9.10
N VAL A 273 -1.70 -24.61 -8.59
CA VAL A 273 -2.50 -25.52 -9.43
C VAL A 273 -3.55 -24.77 -10.25
N TRP A 274 -4.25 -23.79 -9.66
CA TRP A 274 -5.22 -22.99 -10.41
C TRP A 274 -4.59 -22.10 -11.48
N LYS A 275 -3.37 -21.60 -11.25
CA LYS A 275 -2.61 -20.79 -12.22
C LYS A 275 -2.09 -21.69 -13.34
N LEU A 276 -1.59 -22.89 -13.02
CA LEU A 276 -1.19 -23.92 -13.99
C LEU A 276 -2.36 -24.32 -14.91
N LEU A 277 -3.58 -24.47 -14.35
CA LEU A 277 -4.80 -24.74 -15.11
C LEU A 277 -5.27 -23.56 -16.00
N ARG A 278 -4.93 -22.30 -15.67
CA ARG A 278 -5.20 -21.13 -16.52
C ARG A 278 -4.16 -20.97 -17.64
N ASP A 279 -2.89 -21.17 -17.32
CA ASP A 279 -1.76 -20.90 -18.21
C ASP A 279 -1.67 -21.82 -19.43
N LYS A 280 -2.34 -22.98 -19.44
CA LYS A 280 -2.22 -24.01 -20.51
C LYS A 280 -0.77 -24.32 -20.90
N LYS A 281 0.16 -24.33 -19.94
CA LYS A 281 1.62 -24.46 -20.17
C LYS A 281 2.19 -25.79 -19.69
N TYR A 282 1.76 -26.26 -18.53
CA TYR A 282 2.17 -27.55 -17.95
C TYR A 282 0.96 -28.42 -17.63
N ILE A 283 1.19 -29.73 -17.52
CA ILE A 283 0.30 -30.67 -16.83
C ILE A 283 0.98 -31.15 -15.54
N MET A 284 0.21 -31.63 -14.57
CA MET A 284 0.72 -32.26 -13.34
C MET A 284 0.26 -33.72 -13.28
N VAL A 285 1.18 -34.66 -13.06
CA VAL A 285 0.94 -36.11 -13.16
C VAL A 285 1.72 -36.89 -12.10
N LYS A 286 1.31 -38.14 -11.88
CA LYS A 286 1.83 -39.08 -10.87
C LYS A 286 1.94 -38.47 -9.45
N PRO A 287 0.95 -37.70 -8.95
CA PRO A 287 1.02 -37.15 -7.61
C PRO A 287 0.82 -38.25 -6.55
N PHE A 288 1.60 -38.22 -5.46
CA PHE A 288 1.41 -39.10 -4.30
C PHE A 288 1.78 -38.43 -2.97
N TYR A 289 1.09 -38.80 -1.90
CA TYR A 289 1.43 -38.39 -0.53
C TYR A 289 2.53 -39.28 0.04
N VAL A 290 3.42 -38.68 0.85
CA VAL A 290 4.31 -39.42 1.74
C VAL A 290 4.01 -39.04 3.19
N TYR A 291 3.62 -40.05 3.98
CA TYR A 291 3.04 -39.85 5.31
C TYR A 291 4.06 -39.96 6.47
N TRP A 292 5.30 -40.35 6.21
CA TRP A 292 6.21 -40.85 7.26
C TRP A 292 7.00 -39.77 8.00
N PHE A 293 7.17 -38.57 7.44
CA PHE A 293 7.88 -37.47 8.11
C PHE A 293 7.09 -36.14 8.14
N HIS A 294 6.82 -35.48 7.00
CA HIS A 294 6.15 -34.15 7.01
C HIS A 294 4.90 -33.98 6.10
N GLN A 295 4.24 -35.07 5.67
CA GLN A 295 2.99 -35.03 4.88
C GLN A 295 3.07 -34.19 3.58
N PHE A 296 4.14 -34.36 2.81
CA PHE A 296 4.37 -33.69 1.54
C PHE A 296 3.72 -34.43 0.34
N ILE A 297 3.64 -33.74 -0.81
CA ILE A 297 3.16 -34.27 -2.09
C ILE A 297 4.32 -34.34 -3.08
N ARG A 298 4.73 -35.56 -3.47
CA ARG A 298 5.65 -35.77 -4.62
C ARG A 298 4.82 -35.77 -5.91
N THR A 299 5.26 -35.05 -6.94
CA THR A 299 4.57 -35.01 -8.26
C THR A 299 5.50 -34.64 -9.41
N VAL A 300 5.04 -34.85 -10.65
CA VAL A 300 5.76 -34.61 -11.90
C VAL A 300 5.01 -33.56 -12.71
N ILE A 301 5.71 -32.52 -13.18
CA ILE A 301 5.10 -31.40 -13.92
C ILE A 301 5.76 -31.30 -15.30
N ILE A 302 4.99 -31.36 -16.39
CA ILE A 302 5.50 -31.55 -17.77
C ILE A 302 5.02 -30.44 -18.72
N ASN A 303 5.97 -29.75 -19.36
CA ASN A 303 5.74 -28.63 -20.28
C ASN A 303 5.19 -29.09 -21.62
N GLN A 304 4.13 -28.45 -22.09
CA GLN A 304 3.36 -28.90 -23.26
C GLN A 304 3.81 -28.26 -24.58
N LEU A 305 4.58 -27.18 -24.55
CA LEU A 305 4.90 -26.38 -25.74
C LEU A 305 5.98 -26.98 -26.67
N GLN A 306 6.67 -28.05 -26.27
CA GLN A 306 7.80 -28.63 -27.04
C GLN A 306 7.52 -30.00 -27.67
N LEU A 307 6.38 -30.64 -27.40
CA LEU A 307 6.11 -32.02 -27.83
C LEU A 307 5.69 -32.19 -29.31
N PHE A 308 5.38 -31.09 -30.01
CA PHE A 308 4.73 -31.13 -31.33
C PHE A 308 5.29 -30.19 -32.43
N VAL A 309 6.32 -29.38 -32.17
CA VAL A 309 6.83 -28.41 -33.17
C VAL A 309 8.26 -28.73 -33.60
N THR A 310 8.43 -29.06 -34.88
CA THR A 310 9.73 -29.44 -35.47
C THR A 310 10.39 -28.30 -36.25
N VAL A 311 10.99 -27.33 -35.55
CA VAL A 311 11.87 -26.32 -36.17
C VAL A 311 13.10 -26.06 -35.28
N PRO A 312 14.34 -26.16 -35.80
CA PRO A 312 15.53 -25.76 -35.06
C PRO A 312 15.76 -24.24 -35.15
N CYS A 313 16.01 -23.58 -34.02
CA CYS A 313 16.36 -22.15 -34.00
C CYS A 313 17.88 -21.97 -34.09
N CYS A 314 18.37 -21.46 -35.22
CA CYS A 314 19.74 -20.95 -35.33
C CYS A 314 19.89 -19.59 -34.63
N ASN A 315 21.10 -19.27 -34.16
CA ASN A 315 21.43 -17.98 -33.56
C ASN A 315 21.13 -16.80 -34.50
N ILE A 316 20.51 -15.74 -33.98
CA ILE A 316 20.50 -14.41 -34.60
C ILE A 316 21.23 -13.45 -33.64
N SER A 317 22.55 -13.37 -33.79
CA SER A 317 23.37 -12.36 -33.14
C SER A 317 23.34 -11.07 -33.96
N TRP A 318 22.73 -10.01 -33.44
CA TRP A 318 22.82 -8.68 -34.03
C TRP A 318 24.13 -8.00 -33.62
N ILE A 319 24.91 -7.57 -34.61
CA ILE A 319 26.09 -6.69 -34.46
C ILE A 319 25.86 -5.44 -35.32
N GLY A 320 26.46 -4.32 -34.91
CA GLY A 320 26.28 -2.99 -35.48
C GLY A 320 26.78 -2.79 -36.93
N PRO A 321 26.61 -1.56 -37.46
CA PRO A 321 26.36 -1.35 -38.89
C PRO A 321 27.58 -0.99 -39.74
N LEU A 322 27.54 -1.33 -41.04
CA LEU A 322 28.39 -0.74 -42.07
C LEU A 322 27.71 -0.72 -43.47
N SER A 323 27.53 0.50 -43.98
CA SER A 323 27.40 0.97 -45.39
C SER A 323 27.07 0.01 -46.56
N TYR A 324 26.07 0.42 -47.35
CA TYR A 324 25.98 0.40 -48.83
C TYR A 324 26.21 -0.91 -49.63
N ILE A 325 25.21 -1.30 -50.43
CA ILE A 325 25.29 -1.45 -51.91
C ILE A 325 23.88 -1.61 -52.52
N GLN A 326 23.69 -1.28 -53.81
CA GLN A 326 22.42 -1.34 -54.54
C GLN A 326 22.28 -2.61 -55.40
N SER A 327 21.08 -3.22 -55.45
CA SER A 327 20.44 -3.87 -56.62
C SER A 327 19.14 -4.56 -56.15
N SER A 328 17.93 -4.19 -56.58
CA SER A 328 17.31 -4.21 -57.92
C SER A 328 16.78 -5.58 -58.38
N SER A 329 15.51 -5.83 -58.06
CA SER A 329 14.48 -6.56 -58.83
C SER A 329 14.78 -7.93 -59.48
N LYS A 330 13.89 -8.91 -59.21
CA LYS A 330 12.94 -9.44 -60.21
C LYS A 330 11.88 -10.38 -59.62
N THR A 331 10.81 -10.59 -60.39
CA THR A 331 9.59 -11.34 -60.05
C THR A 331 9.36 -12.53 -61.00
N SER A 332 9.02 -13.71 -60.46
CA SER A 332 8.36 -14.83 -61.17
C SER A 332 7.94 -15.89 -60.13
N THR A 333 6.68 -16.24 -59.84
CA THR A 333 5.50 -16.70 -60.63
C THR A 333 5.41 -18.21 -60.92
N CYS A 334 4.43 -18.86 -60.26
CA CYS A 334 3.56 -19.97 -60.74
C CYS A 334 3.98 -21.46 -60.71
N HIS A 335 3.32 -22.19 -59.79
CA HIS A 335 2.60 -23.48 -59.92
C HIS A 335 3.22 -24.78 -60.51
N GLU A 336 3.27 -25.79 -59.62
CA GLU A 336 2.65 -27.14 -59.68
C GLU A 336 2.72 -28.09 -60.90
N THR A 337 3.00 -29.36 -60.60
CA THR A 337 2.38 -30.60 -61.16
C THR A 337 3.04 -31.83 -60.50
N ALA A 338 2.48 -33.05 -60.40
CA ALA A 338 1.09 -33.52 -60.25
C ALA A 338 1.09 -35.06 -60.03
N THR A 339 0.16 -35.62 -59.26
CA THR A 339 -0.14 -37.09 -59.29
C THR A 339 -1.56 -37.47 -58.84
N GLN A 340 -2.25 -38.13 -59.78
CA GLN A 340 -3.25 -39.24 -59.70
C GLN A 340 -3.51 -39.89 -58.31
N SER A 341 -4.70 -40.44 -57.99
CA SER A 341 -6.00 -40.64 -58.67
C SER A 341 -7.11 -40.95 -57.62
N GLY A 342 -8.42 -41.06 -57.89
CA GLY A 342 -9.21 -40.86 -59.12
C GLY A 342 -10.18 -42.03 -59.44
N TYR A 343 -11.48 -41.87 -59.17
CA TYR A 343 -12.59 -42.77 -59.57
C TYR A 343 -13.91 -41.95 -59.70
N PHE A 344 -14.86 -42.44 -60.51
CA PHE A 344 -16.22 -41.92 -60.81
C PHE A 344 -17.16 -43.16 -60.90
N PRO A 345 -18.52 -43.08 -60.89
CA PRO A 345 -19.34 -42.19 -61.74
C PRO A 345 -20.68 -41.69 -61.12
N GLU A 346 -21.54 -41.12 -62.00
CA GLU A 346 -23.02 -41.05 -61.92
C GLU A 346 -23.66 -40.09 -60.86
N ASP A 347 -24.67 -39.26 -61.19
CA ASP A 347 -25.31 -39.04 -62.51
C ASP A 347 -26.09 -37.71 -62.64
N THR A 348 -26.21 -37.19 -63.88
CA THR A 348 -27.24 -36.23 -64.42
C THR A 348 -27.54 -34.86 -63.70
N ASP A 349 -27.82 -33.73 -64.37
CA ASP A 349 -27.83 -33.39 -65.81
C ASP A 349 -27.62 -31.87 -66.08
N LEU A 350 -27.56 -31.50 -67.37
CA LEU A 350 -27.31 -30.19 -67.99
C LEU A 350 -28.61 -29.32 -68.13
N PRO A 351 -28.65 -28.11 -68.78
CA PRO A 351 -27.61 -27.28 -69.43
C PRO A 351 -27.62 -25.77 -69.00
N VAL A 352 -26.96 -24.89 -69.79
CA VAL A 352 -26.67 -23.47 -69.50
C VAL A 352 -27.36 -22.47 -70.46
N CYS A 353 -27.60 -21.23 -69.99
CA CYS A 353 -27.59 -19.93 -70.70
C CYS A 353 -28.92 -19.16 -71.07
N LYS A 354 -28.86 -17.83 -70.79
CA LYS A 354 -29.55 -16.65 -71.42
C LYS A 354 -31.00 -16.22 -71.05
N ASN A 355 -31.06 -15.12 -70.27
CA ASN A 355 -31.76 -13.83 -70.46
C ASN A 355 -33.30 -13.68 -70.66
N VAL A 356 -33.80 -12.50 -70.20
CA VAL A 356 -35.01 -11.73 -70.63
C VAL A 356 -36.33 -11.83 -69.81
N GLN A 357 -36.49 -10.86 -68.88
CA GLN A 357 -37.72 -10.09 -68.50
C GLN A 357 -39.02 -10.73 -67.91
N LYS A 358 -39.76 -9.82 -67.22
CA LYS A 358 -41.15 -9.82 -66.69
C LYS A 358 -41.32 -10.46 -65.31
N ASP A 359 -41.81 -9.74 -64.29
CA ASP A 359 -42.99 -8.86 -64.12
C ASP A 359 -44.33 -9.60 -64.11
N LYS A 360 -44.85 -9.86 -62.89
CA LYS A 360 -46.18 -9.44 -62.39
C LYS A 360 -46.40 -9.99 -60.95
N ARG A 361 -47.39 -9.59 -60.13
CA ARG A 361 -48.19 -8.35 -59.88
C ARG A 361 -49.48 -8.78 -59.16
N LYS A 362 -49.99 -7.97 -58.22
CA LYS A 362 -51.40 -7.80 -57.73
C LYS A 362 -51.34 -7.18 -56.31
N GLU A 363 -52.24 -6.34 -55.80
CA GLU A 363 -53.42 -5.56 -56.27
C GLU A 363 -53.80 -4.62 -55.08
N THR A 364 -54.41 -3.42 -55.13
CA THR A 364 -54.81 -2.39 -56.14
C THR A 364 -55.27 -1.12 -55.34
N PHE A 365 -55.75 0.03 -55.85
CA PHE A 365 -56.10 0.57 -57.18
C PHE A 365 -56.13 2.13 -57.12
N SER A 366 -55.84 2.82 -58.25
CA SER A 366 -56.42 4.13 -58.71
C SER A 366 -56.31 5.43 -57.87
N PHE A 367 -56.38 6.66 -58.41
CA PHE A 367 -56.07 7.37 -59.70
C PHE A 367 -56.85 8.74 -59.69
N PRO A 368 -56.66 9.73 -60.60
CA PRO A 368 -55.58 10.03 -61.56
C PRO A 368 -55.16 11.54 -61.64
N ALA A 369 -54.18 11.85 -62.52
CA ALA A 369 -54.03 13.09 -63.32
C ALA A 369 -53.65 14.44 -62.61
N SER A 370 -52.96 15.43 -63.23
CA SER A 370 -52.19 15.46 -64.51
C SER A 370 -51.36 16.77 -64.69
N ASN A 371 -50.22 16.66 -65.39
CA ASN A 371 -49.58 17.62 -66.33
C ASN A 371 -48.91 18.95 -65.90
N ASP A 372 -47.68 19.11 -66.43
CA ASP A 372 -47.01 20.24 -67.13
C ASP A 372 -46.85 21.66 -66.50
N VAL A 373 -45.62 22.20 -66.54
CA VAL A 373 -45.13 23.22 -67.51
C VAL A 373 -43.62 23.52 -67.28
N TYR A 374 -42.94 24.15 -68.26
CA TYR A 374 -41.48 24.32 -68.38
C TYR A 374 -40.94 25.75 -68.09
N PHE A 375 -39.60 25.83 -68.03
CA PHE A 375 -38.68 26.90 -68.50
C PHE A 375 -38.16 28.01 -67.53
N LEU A 376 -36.85 28.23 -67.70
CA LEU A 376 -35.87 29.11 -67.02
C LEU A 376 -36.19 30.62 -66.95
N MET A 377 -35.70 31.32 -65.91
CA MET A 377 -34.68 32.40 -65.95
C MET A 377 -34.60 33.19 -64.60
N GLU A 378 -33.50 33.94 -64.38
CA GLU A 378 -33.20 34.78 -63.19
C GLU A 378 -33.82 36.21 -63.30
N PRO A 379 -33.53 37.24 -62.44
CA PRO A 379 -32.88 37.30 -61.11
C PRO A 379 -33.57 38.28 -60.07
N TYR A 380 -32.89 38.58 -58.94
CA TYR A 380 -32.98 39.78 -58.05
C TYR A 380 -34.25 40.15 -57.21
N ASN A 381 -34.27 39.67 -55.95
CA ASN A 381 -34.30 40.43 -54.68
C ASN A 381 -34.86 41.89 -54.61
N TYR A 382 -35.94 42.15 -53.84
CA TYR A 382 -35.94 43.01 -52.62
C TYR A 382 -37.25 42.92 -51.76
N SER A 383 -37.25 43.55 -50.58
CA SER A 383 -38.13 43.33 -49.41
C SER A 383 -39.47 44.09 -49.30
N LEU A 384 -40.47 43.47 -48.63
CA LEU A 384 -41.41 44.06 -47.63
C LEU A 384 -41.94 42.89 -46.74
N LEU A 385 -41.81 42.88 -45.40
CA LEU A 385 -42.60 43.58 -44.35
C LEU A 385 -44.11 43.27 -44.37
N ASP A 386 -44.86 43.14 -43.25
CA ASP A 386 -44.60 42.78 -41.84
C ASP A 386 -45.98 42.61 -41.14
N LYS A 387 -46.13 41.71 -40.13
CA LYS A 387 -47.21 41.75 -39.09
C LYS A 387 -47.26 40.59 -38.09
N ASN A 388 -46.83 39.37 -38.44
CA ASN A 388 -47.33 38.15 -37.76
C ASN A 388 -46.50 37.62 -36.56
N ARG A 389 -45.60 38.43 -35.96
CA ARG A 389 -44.55 37.92 -35.03
C ARG A 389 -44.77 38.18 -33.53
N THR A 390 -45.90 38.75 -33.11
CA THR A 390 -46.14 39.19 -31.72
C THR A 390 -46.84 38.17 -30.81
N VAL A 391 -47.68 37.27 -31.34
CA VAL A 391 -48.52 36.37 -30.51
C VAL A 391 -47.72 35.21 -29.90
N LEU A 392 -46.78 34.62 -30.65
CA LEU A 392 -46.07 33.38 -30.28
C LEU A 392 -45.13 33.52 -29.06
N ARG A 393 -44.86 34.75 -28.59
CA ARG A 393 -43.81 35.03 -27.59
C ARG A 393 -44.26 34.93 -26.13
N ARG A 394 -45.56 34.76 -25.84
CA ARG A 394 -46.09 34.72 -24.45
C ARG A 394 -46.17 33.32 -23.82
N SER A 395 -46.48 32.26 -24.57
CA SER A 395 -46.65 30.90 -24.00
C SER A 395 -45.32 30.30 -23.51
N LEU A 396 -44.26 30.41 -24.33
CA LEU A 396 -42.92 29.89 -24.04
C LEU A 396 -42.27 30.47 -22.77
N PHE A 397 -42.71 31.65 -22.30
CA PHE A 397 -42.19 32.27 -21.09
C PHE A 397 -42.75 31.61 -19.80
N SER A 398 -43.99 31.10 -19.85
CA SER A 398 -44.64 30.50 -18.68
C SER A 398 -44.09 29.12 -18.35
N PHE A 399 -43.89 28.27 -19.37
CA PHE A 399 -43.39 26.90 -19.18
C PHE A 399 -41.99 26.89 -18.55
N ARG A 400 -41.09 27.75 -19.04
CA ARG A 400 -39.69 27.78 -18.57
C ARG A 400 -39.57 28.14 -17.08
N ASN A 401 -40.42 29.02 -16.58
CA ASN A 401 -40.39 29.41 -15.16
C ASN A 401 -40.89 28.26 -14.26
N CYS A 402 -41.92 27.52 -14.69
CA CYS A 402 -42.44 26.37 -13.95
C CYS A 402 -41.36 25.28 -13.75
N VAL A 403 -40.57 24.98 -14.79
CA VAL A 403 -39.45 24.03 -14.72
C VAL A 403 -38.41 24.45 -13.67
N TRP A 404 -38.02 25.73 -13.64
CA TRP A 404 -37.07 26.24 -12.65
C TRP A 404 -37.61 26.18 -11.21
N THR A 405 -38.92 26.39 -11.00
CA THR A 405 -39.55 26.21 -9.68
C THR A 405 -39.49 24.75 -9.21
N VAL A 406 -39.75 23.78 -10.08
CA VAL A 406 -39.67 22.34 -9.74
C VAL A 406 -38.23 21.95 -9.38
N ILE A 407 -37.24 22.41 -10.15
CA ILE A 407 -35.81 22.16 -9.85
C ILE A 407 -35.43 22.75 -8.49
N ALA A 408 -35.86 23.98 -8.17
CA ALA A 408 -35.57 24.61 -6.88
C ALA A 408 -36.20 23.84 -5.70
N VAL A 409 -37.44 23.36 -5.84
CA VAL A 409 -38.12 22.55 -4.81
C VAL A 409 -37.40 21.21 -4.60
N LEU A 410 -36.99 20.53 -5.67
CA LEU A 410 -36.21 19.28 -5.56
C LEU A 410 -34.84 19.51 -4.90
N PHE A 411 -34.17 20.62 -5.21
CA PHE A 411 -32.87 20.96 -4.60
C PHE A 411 -32.99 21.23 -3.09
N ILE A 412 -34.07 21.92 -2.66
CA ILE A 412 -34.41 22.10 -1.24
C ILE A 412 -34.75 20.74 -0.60
N LEU A 413 -35.50 19.88 -1.29
CA LEU A 413 -35.84 18.55 -0.77
C LEU A 413 -34.58 17.72 -0.49
N VAL A 414 -33.62 17.70 -1.42
CA VAL A 414 -32.32 17.01 -1.27
C VAL A 414 -31.57 17.53 -0.04
N ILE A 415 -31.45 18.86 0.12
CA ILE A 415 -30.78 19.50 1.27
C ILE A 415 -31.45 19.17 2.62
N VAL A 416 -32.78 19.00 2.62
CA VAL A 416 -33.53 18.58 3.83
C VAL A 416 -33.31 17.10 4.12
N THR A 417 -33.26 16.23 3.10
CA THR A 417 -32.99 14.79 3.28
C THR A 417 -31.53 14.46 3.57
N SER A 418 -30.58 15.32 3.22
CA SER A 418 -29.14 15.10 3.46
C SER A 418 -28.67 15.60 4.83
N ARG A 419 -29.53 15.51 5.87
CA ARG A 419 -29.32 16.22 7.14
C ARG A 419 -29.42 15.38 8.41
N ASP A 420 -29.48 14.06 8.28
CA ASP A 420 -29.28 13.14 9.39
C ASP A 420 -27.77 12.88 9.66
N ASN A 421 -27.43 12.50 10.89
CA ASN A 421 -26.06 12.26 11.40
C ASN A 421 -25.15 13.50 11.59
N ILE A 422 -25.69 14.61 12.10
CA ILE A 422 -24.89 15.56 12.89
C ILE A 422 -24.93 15.09 14.36
N VAL A 423 -23.77 14.85 14.97
CA VAL A 423 -23.68 14.58 16.42
C VAL A 423 -23.93 15.90 17.17
N GLU A 424 -24.98 15.93 17.97
CA GLU A 424 -25.37 17.10 18.75
C GLU A 424 -24.46 17.23 19.99
N TRP A 425 -23.54 18.20 19.96
CA TRP A 425 -22.68 18.55 21.09
C TRP A 425 -23.50 19.37 22.09
N ASP A 426 -23.57 18.93 23.35
CA ASP A 426 -24.32 19.67 24.38
C ASP A 426 -23.55 20.88 24.95
N GLU A 427 -24.25 21.74 25.69
CA GLU A 427 -23.63 22.94 26.28
C GLU A 427 -22.51 22.60 27.28
N ALA A 428 -22.56 21.44 27.95
CA ALA A 428 -21.54 21.02 28.91
C ALA A 428 -20.27 20.53 28.21
N ASP A 429 -20.40 19.83 27.08
CA ASP A 429 -19.28 19.48 26.20
C ASP A 429 -18.63 20.73 25.60
N MET A 430 -19.43 21.71 25.13
CA MET A 430 -18.91 22.99 24.69
C MET A 430 -18.21 23.79 25.81
N MET A 431 -18.72 23.75 27.04
CA MET A 431 -18.03 24.37 28.18
C MET A 431 -16.74 23.64 28.56
N LEU A 432 -16.71 22.31 28.48
CA LEU A 432 -15.52 21.48 28.72
C LEU A 432 -14.39 21.83 27.74
N VAL A 433 -14.68 21.88 26.44
CA VAL A 433 -13.69 22.25 25.40
C VAL A 433 -13.14 23.67 25.59
N ASN A 434 -13.90 24.59 26.19
CA ASN A 434 -13.45 25.96 26.45
C ASN A 434 -12.80 26.19 27.83
N ASP A 435 -12.82 25.22 28.76
CA ASP A 435 -12.23 25.38 30.09
C ASP A 435 -10.69 25.29 30.05
N THR A 436 -10.02 26.40 30.32
CA THR A 436 -8.56 26.53 30.33
C THR A 436 -7.88 25.85 31.51
N LYS A 437 -8.64 25.38 32.51
CA LYS A 437 -8.10 24.59 33.64
C LYS A 437 -7.90 23.12 33.30
N ILE A 438 -8.57 22.61 32.26
CA ILE A 438 -8.46 21.23 31.83
C ILE A 438 -7.14 21.03 31.08
N SER A 439 -6.45 19.93 31.39
CA SER A 439 -5.21 19.54 30.70
C SER A 439 -5.40 19.51 29.17
N PRO A 440 -4.54 20.18 28.38
CA PRO A 440 -4.60 20.13 26.92
C PRO A 440 -4.54 18.70 26.37
N ILE A 441 -3.85 17.81 27.09
CA ILE A 441 -3.77 16.37 26.79
C ILE A 441 -5.15 15.72 26.90
N PHE A 442 -5.88 16.01 27.99
CA PHE A 442 -7.25 15.51 28.15
C PHE A 442 -8.20 16.11 27.11
N ARG A 443 -8.08 17.41 26.80
CA ARG A 443 -8.99 18.06 25.85
C ARG A 443 -8.89 17.42 24.47
N ALA A 444 -7.69 17.28 23.92
CA ALA A 444 -7.48 16.63 22.62
C ALA A 444 -7.95 15.15 22.62
N PHE A 445 -7.69 14.42 23.71
CA PHE A 445 -8.19 13.07 23.92
C PHE A 445 -9.73 13.03 23.89
N TYR A 446 -10.39 13.91 24.65
CA TYR A 446 -11.85 14.00 24.74
C TYR A 446 -12.48 14.34 23.40
N GLU A 447 -11.97 15.37 22.71
CA GLU A 447 -12.43 15.80 21.38
C GLU A 447 -12.37 14.66 20.35
N CYS A 448 -11.36 13.79 20.41
CA CYS A 448 -11.23 12.64 19.53
C CYS A 448 -12.12 11.44 19.94
N ILE A 449 -12.14 11.10 21.23
CA ILE A 449 -12.77 9.88 21.77
C ILE A 449 -14.28 10.03 22.00
N LYS A 450 -14.74 11.17 22.53
CA LYS A 450 -16.15 11.37 22.93
C LYS A 450 -17.12 11.17 21.75
N PRO A 451 -16.94 11.78 20.56
CA PRO A 451 -17.88 11.63 19.45
C PRO A 451 -17.95 10.19 18.92
N LYS A 452 -16.82 9.47 19.00
CA LYS A 452 -16.67 8.09 18.57
C LYS A 452 -17.34 7.07 19.50
N LEU A 453 -17.32 7.30 20.81
CA LEU A 453 -17.95 6.40 21.78
C LEU A 453 -19.45 6.65 21.98
N VAL A 454 -19.96 7.87 21.69
CA VAL A 454 -21.40 8.21 21.82
C VAL A 454 -22.34 7.22 21.11
N PRO A 455 -22.09 6.77 19.86
CA PRO A 455 -22.90 5.74 19.18
C PRO A 455 -23.03 4.39 19.91
N LEU A 456 -22.12 4.09 20.84
CA LEU A 456 -22.10 2.86 21.65
C LEU A 456 -22.51 3.09 23.12
N LYS A 457 -22.89 4.32 23.49
CA LYS A 457 -23.38 4.65 24.83
C LYS A 457 -24.64 3.83 25.16
N GLY A 458 -24.63 3.15 26.30
CA GLY A 458 -25.71 2.27 26.73
C GLY A 458 -25.75 0.90 26.04
N ARG A 459 -24.70 0.52 25.30
CA ARG A 459 -24.62 -0.79 24.59
C ARG A 459 -23.37 -1.59 25.02
N PRO A 460 -23.25 -2.09 26.26
CA PRO A 460 -22.00 -2.62 26.80
C PRO A 460 -21.30 -3.71 25.97
N GLU A 461 -22.06 -4.60 25.34
CA GLU A 461 -21.48 -5.67 24.51
C GLU A 461 -20.86 -5.13 23.21
N SER A 462 -21.59 -4.30 22.46
CA SER A 462 -21.07 -3.63 21.26
C SER A 462 -19.92 -2.68 21.62
N PHE A 463 -20.02 -2.01 22.78
CA PHE A 463 -18.96 -1.18 23.33
C PHE A 463 -17.69 -2.00 23.55
N TRP A 464 -17.75 -3.12 24.27
CA TRP A 464 -16.61 -3.98 24.53
C TRP A 464 -15.91 -4.47 23.25
N TYR A 465 -16.67 -5.00 22.27
CA TYR A 465 -16.07 -5.58 21.07
C TYR A 465 -15.52 -4.55 20.07
N HIS A 466 -16.07 -3.32 20.01
CA HIS A 466 -15.59 -2.28 19.09
C HIS A 466 -14.72 -1.20 19.76
N PHE A 467 -14.59 -1.19 21.09
CA PHE A 467 -13.84 -0.16 21.82
C PHE A 467 -12.42 0.01 21.28
N THR A 468 -11.67 -1.08 21.11
CA THR A 468 -10.25 -1.00 20.72
C THR A 468 -10.06 -0.54 19.29
N GLU A 469 -10.89 -1.03 18.37
CA GLU A 469 -10.98 -0.60 16.97
C GLU A 469 -11.17 0.92 16.90
N ILE A 470 -12.28 1.40 17.47
CA ILE A 470 -12.73 2.78 17.40
C ILE A 470 -11.79 3.75 18.14
N THR A 471 -11.24 3.37 19.29
CA THR A 471 -10.38 4.27 20.09
C THR A 471 -8.92 4.29 19.64
N SER A 472 -8.47 3.28 18.87
CA SER A 472 -7.09 3.25 18.32
C SER A 472 -6.78 4.33 17.29
N GLU A 473 -7.78 5.03 16.74
CA GLU A 473 -7.55 6.23 15.92
C GLU A 473 -6.95 7.39 16.75
N CYS A 474 -7.33 7.51 18.02
CA CYS A 474 -6.98 8.64 18.90
C CYS A 474 -5.62 8.48 19.59
N ASP A 475 -4.79 7.56 19.11
CA ASP A 475 -3.61 7.07 19.81
C ASP A 475 -2.33 7.87 19.54
N ASN A 476 -2.41 8.84 18.62
CA ASN A 476 -1.27 9.58 18.07
C ASN A 476 -1.54 11.10 18.01
N LEU A 477 -2.35 11.62 18.94
CA LEU A 477 -2.72 13.03 19.03
C LEU A 477 -1.48 13.91 19.32
N GLU A 478 -1.41 15.12 18.73
CA GLU A 478 -0.27 16.04 18.91
C GLU A 478 0.01 16.32 20.40
N ALA A 479 -1.03 16.42 21.24
CA ALA A 479 -0.87 16.65 22.68
C ALA A 479 -0.12 15.51 23.40
N TYR A 480 -0.11 14.28 22.88
CA TYR A 480 0.65 13.17 23.45
C TYR A 480 2.17 13.32 23.24
N THR A 481 2.62 14.18 22.32
CA THR A 481 4.05 14.51 22.19
C THR A 481 4.62 15.15 23.46
N ALA A 482 3.77 15.71 24.33
CA ALA A 482 4.15 16.22 25.64
C ALA A 482 4.55 15.11 26.65
N LEU A 483 4.26 13.84 26.36
CA LEU A 483 4.67 12.66 27.13
C LEU A 483 5.88 11.99 26.46
N ASP A 484 6.72 11.28 27.22
CA ASP A 484 7.79 10.41 26.69
C ASP A 484 7.38 8.93 26.82
N ILE A 485 6.39 8.52 26.01
CA ILE A 485 5.81 7.16 26.05
C ILE A 485 6.76 6.20 25.33
N ARG A 486 7.17 5.13 26.02
CA ARG A 486 8.04 4.07 25.49
C ARG A 486 7.46 2.68 25.78
N PRO A 487 7.63 1.70 24.88
CA PRO A 487 7.25 0.31 25.14
C PRO A 487 8.27 -0.40 26.04
N SER A 488 7.79 -1.29 26.91
CA SER A 488 8.57 -2.38 27.52
C SER A 488 7.90 -3.72 27.16
N LYS A 489 8.69 -4.72 26.79
CA LYS A 489 8.20 -5.99 26.24
C LYS A 489 8.64 -7.17 27.11
N ASN A 490 7.71 -8.08 27.38
CA ASN A 490 7.94 -9.42 27.95
C ASN A 490 7.83 -10.50 26.84
N ARG A 491 7.49 -11.75 27.15
CA ARG A 491 7.33 -12.82 26.15
C ARG A 491 6.09 -12.66 25.26
N ASP A 492 4.93 -12.33 25.81
CA ASP A 492 3.63 -12.40 25.13
C ASP A 492 3.07 -11.02 24.71
N GLU A 493 3.54 -9.92 25.32
CA GLU A 493 2.90 -8.61 25.19
C GLU A 493 3.85 -7.39 25.10
N ILE A 494 3.25 -6.19 25.14
CA ILE A 494 3.95 -4.91 25.18
C ILE A 494 3.19 -3.97 26.12
N LYS A 495 3.73 -3.72 27.31
CA LYS A 495 3.27 -2.69 28.25
C LYS A 495 3.95 -1.35 27.90
N TYR A 496 3.35 -0.22 28.27
CA TYR A 496 3.86 1.12 27.95
C TYR A 496 4.19 1.93 29.22
N VAL A 497 5.17 2.83 29.13
CA VAL A 497 5.62 3.68 30.25
C VAL A 497 5.95 5.09 29.76
N VAL A 498 5.43 6.11 30.43
CA VAL A 498 5.92 7.49 30.31
C VAL A 498 7.20 7.66 31.13
N PHE A 499 8.27 8.14 30.51
CA PHE A 499 9.54 8.41 31.19
C PHE A 499 9.52 9.79 31.89
N PRO A 500 10.13 9.90 33.08
CA PRO A 500 10.12 11.13 33.85
C PRO A 500 11.04 12.20 33.24
N GLN A 501 10.64 13.46 33.38
CA GLN A 501 11.36 14.63 32.86
C GLN A 501 12.53 15.08 33.76
N ARG A 502 12.67 14.46 34.94
CA ARG A 502 13.72 14.69 35.94
C ARG A 502 14.12 13.35 36.56
N ASN A 503 15.40 13.19 36.91
CA ASN A 503 15.90 11.95 37.52
C ASN A 503 15.49 11.88 39.00
N GLU A 504 14.42 11.15 39.28
CA GLU A 504 13.90 10.87 40.62
C GLU A 504 13.68 9.36 40.84
N ASN A 505 13.67 8.93 42.11
CA ASN A 505 13.29 7.56 42.45
C ASN A 505 11.79 7.37 42.17
N LEU A 506 11.45 6.39 41.33
CA LEU A 506 10.08 6.02 41.02
C LEU A 506 9.60 4.85 41.89
N THR A 507 8.29 4.79 42.15
CA THR A 507 7.64 3.63 42.78
C THR A 507 6.86 2.83 41.74
N MET A 508 7.24 1.58 41.50
CA MET A 508 6.51 0.68 40.61
C MET A 508 5.83 -0.44 41.38
N VAL A 509 4.58 -0.74 41.02
CA VAL A 509 3.84 -1.90 41.49
C VAL A 509 3.39 -2.78 40.32
N THR A 510 3.62 -4.08 40.44
CA THR A 510 3.04 -5.12 39.58
C THR A 510 2.02 -5.93 40.40
N LEU A 511 0.78 -6.01 39.94
CA LEU A 511 -0.28 -6.86 40.49
C LEU A 511 -0.53 -8.00 39.50
N GLY A 512 -0.16 -9.22 39.88
CA GLY A 512 -0.02 -10.36 38.98
C GLY A 512 1.28 -10.30 38.17
N ILE A 513 2.13 -11.31 38.35
CA ILE A 513 3.52 -11.37 37.85
C ILE A 513 3.66 -12.44 36.74
N GLY A 514 2.72 -13.39 36.64
CA GLY A 514 2.54 -14.25 35.46
C GLY A 514 3.74 -15.13 35.07
N HIS A 515 4.68 -15.38 35.99
CA HIS A 515 5.94 -16.09 35.74
C HIS A 515 6.90 -15.41 34.71
N ASP A 516 6.74 -14.11 34.37
CA ASP A 516 7.67 -13.39 33.48
C ASP A 516 7.90 -11.90 33.82
N VAL A 517 8.94 -11.61 34.60
CA VAL A 517 9.41 -10.23 34.95
C VAL A 517 10.28 -9.57 33.86
N SER A 518 10.28 -10.07 32.62
CA SER A 518 11.15 -9.56 31.54
C SER A 518 10.92 -8.07 31.22
N ALA A 519 9.67 -7.58 31.34
CA ALA A 519 9.35 -6.19 31.10
C ALA A 519 9.78 -5.26 32.26
N GLU A 520 9.72 -5.72 33.52
CA GLU A 520 10.28 -5.02 34.69
C GLU A 520 11.81 -4.96 34.62
N ILE A 521 12.47 -6.05 34.25
CA ILE A 521 13.94 -6.09 34.08
C ILE A 521 14.35 -5.16 32.93
N GLY A 522 13.64 -5.18 31.81
CA GLY A 522 13.84 -4.24 30.70
C GLY A 522 13.70 -2.78 31.14
N LEU A 523 12.66 -2.47 31.93
CA LEU A 523 12.43 -1.13 32.47
C LEU A 523 13.50 -0.70 33.49
N LYS A 524 13.92 -1.60 34.38
CA LYS A 524 15.02 -1.37 35.34
C LYS A 524 16.34 -1.06 34.63
N ASN A 525 16.62 -1.72 33.51
CA ASN A 525 17.81 -1.46 32.70
C ASN A 525 17.74 -0.10 31.97
N LEU A 526 16.54 0.35 31.59
CA LEU A 526 16.31 1.67 30.98
C LEU A 526 16.29 2.81 32.02
N TYR A 527 15.90 2.52 33.26
CA TYR A 527 15.82 3.49 34.34
C TYR A 527 16.10 2.80 35.69
N PRO A 528 17.36 2.82 36.20
CA PRO A 528 17.74 2.07 37.40
C PRO A 528 17.12 2.54 38.72
N HIS A 529 16.56 3.75 38.75
CA HIS A 529 16.02 4.38 39.97
C HIS A 529 14.54 4.06 40.19
N ILE A 530 14.17 2.76 40.20
CA ILE A 530 12.81 2.29 40.48
C ILE A 530 12.82 1.36 41.69
N GLU A 531 11.94 1.62 42.66
CA GLU A 531 11.59 0.67 43.72
C GLU A 531 10.41 -0.20 43.25
N PHE A 532 10.69 -1.47 42.98
CA PHE A 532 9.69 -2.45 42.51
C PHE A 532 9.01 -3.17 43.68
N SER A 533 7.68 -3.27 43.66
CA SER A 533 6.87 -4.06 44.59
C SER A 533 5.85 -4.92 43.84
N GLY A 534 5.95 -6.25 43.95
CA GLY A 534 5.09 -7.19 43.24
C GLY A 534 4.13 -7.89 44.20
N ALA A 535 2.87 -8.05 43.81
CA ALA A 535 1.90 -8.84 44.56
C ALA A 535 1.23 -9.90 43.67
N ASP A 536 1.27 -11.14 44.12
CA ASP A 536 0.76 -12.32 43.40
C ASP A 536 0.48 -13.44 44.42
N PRO A 537 -0.53 -14.31 44.22
CA PRO A 537 -0.74 -15.50 45.03
C PRO A 537 0.19 -16.69 44.71
N SER A 538 0.75 -16.81 43.50
CA SER A 538 1.68 -17.88 43.11
C SER A 538 3.10 -17.63 43.64
N ILE A 539 3.44 -18.24 44.78
CA ILE A 539 4.75 -18.01 45.43
C ILE A 539 5.95 -18.68 44.76
N GLU A 540 5.80 -19.89 44.20
CA GLU A 540 6.94 -20.78 43.89
C GLU A 540 7.95 -20.19 42.90
N ILE A 541 7.46 -19.50 41.86
CA ILE A 541 8.28 -18.93 40.80
C ILE A 541 8.35 -17.40 40.92
N ASN A 542 7.20 -16.72 41.12
CA ASN A 542 7.15 -15.26 41.12
C ASN A 542 8.00 -14.63 42.22
N LYS A 543 8.14 -15.28 43.39
CA LYS A 543 8.97 -14.74 44.47
C LYS A 543 10.44 -14.63 44.04
N ASP A 544 11.04 -15.69 43.51
CA ASP A 544 12.44 -15.67 43.11
C ASP A 544 12.67 -14.79 41.87
N LEU A 545 11.72 -14.75 40.94
CA LEU A 545 11.74 -13.78 39.84
C LEU A 545 11.78 -12.33 40.34
N TYR A 546 10.91 -11.98 41.30
CA TYR A 546 10.76 -10.59 41.74
C TYR A 546 11.81 -10.16 42.78
N GLU A 547 12.19 -11.04 43.72
CA GLU A 547 13.22 -10.75 44.74
C GLU A 547 14.65 -10.96 44.23
N GLN A 548 14.95 -12.08 43.57
CA GLN A 548 16.34 -12.42 43.20
C GLN A 548 16.74 -11.84 41.83
N ASN A 549 15.91 -12.03 40.80
CA ASN A 549 16.25 -11.59 39.43
C ASN A 549 15.98 -10.09 39.23
N LEU A 550 14.82 -9.60 39.65
CA LEU A 550 14.46 -8.19 39.53
C LEU A 550 15.00 -7.33 40.69
N GLY A 551 15.19 -7.88 41.89
CA GLY A 551 15.65 -7.11 43.07
C GLY A 551 14.58 -6.17 43.64
N GLY A 552 13.31 -6.53 43.51
CA GLY A 552 12.17 -5.85 44.13
C GLY A 552 11.73 -6.51 45.44
N LYS A 553 10.55 -6.14 45.93
CA LYS A 553 9.87 -6.78 47.07
C LYS A 553 8.70 -7.63 46.57
N TYR A 554 8.58 -8.86 47.03
CA TYR A 554 7.44 -9.73 46.72
C TYR A 554 6.44 -9.79 47.89
N PHE A 555 5.14 -9.80 47.58
CA PHE A 555 4.05 -9.88 48.54
C PHE A 555 3.05 -10.97 48.16
N HIS A 556 2.90 -11.96 49.03
CA HIS A 556 2.05 -13.15 48.81
C HIS A 556 0.57 -12.85 49.09
N TYR A 557 -0.07 -12.09 48.21
CA TYR A 557 -1.49 -11.72 48.28
C TYR A 557 -2.08 -11.59 46.88
N ALA A 558 -3.34 -11.99 46.71
CA ALA A 558 -4.16 -11.46 45.63
C ALA A 558 -4.64 -10.05 46.02
N VAL A 559 -4.65 -9.11 45.07
CA VAL A 559 -5.09 -7.73 45.32
C VAL A 559 -6.46 -7.51 44.69
N SER A 560 -7.39 -6.90 45.43
CA SER A 560 -8.77 -6.66 45.01
C SER A 560 -9.34 -5.38 45.67
N ASP A 561 -10.67 -5.26 45.79
CA ASP A 561 -11.29 -4.12 46.48
C ASP A 561 -11.45 -4.29 48.00
N LYS A 562 -11.14 -5.47 48.53
CA LYS A 562 -11.49 -5.90 49.90
C LYS A 562 -10.46 -6.86 50.49
N ASN A 563 -10.49 -6.99 51.82
CA ASN A 563 -9.67 -7.96 52.56
C ASN A 563 -10.50 -9.24 52.82
N GLY A 564 -9.97 -10.43 52.52
CA GLY A 564 -10.72 -11.69 52.70
C GLY A 564 -9.96 -12.96 52.31
N MET A 565 -10.67 -14.09 52.28
CA MET A 565 -10.22 -15.37 51.75
C MET A 565 -11.20 -15.81 50.65
N GLU A 566 -10.85 -15.56 49.40
CA GLU A 566 -11.73 -15.73 48.23
C GLU A 566 -11.03 -16.55 47.14
N ASP A 567 -11.77 -17.00 46.14
CA ASP A 567 -11.24 -17.86 45.09
C ASP A 567 -10.66 -17.00 43.96
N SER A 568 -9.37 -17.17 43.68
CA SER A 568 -8.66 -16.54 42.56
C SER A 568 -8.35 -17.57 41.47
N VAL A 569 -8.12 -17.11 40.25
CA VAL A 569 -7.41 -17.90 39.24
C VAL A 569 -5.91 -17.67 39.46
N VAL A 570 -5.14 -18.76 39.52
CA VAL A 570 -3.74 -18.78 39.99
C VAL A 570 -2.92 -19.63 39.01
N LEU A 571 -1.79 -19.08 38.53
CA LEU A 571 -0.93 -19.78 37.58
C LEU A 571 0.04 -20.71 38.32
N GLY A 572 -0.22 -22.02 38.28
CA GLY A 572 0.66 -23.06 38.81
C GLY A 572 1.56 -23.68 37.74
N ASN A 573 2.37 -24.67 38.13
CA ASN A 573 3.30 -25.37 37.24
C ASN A 573 2.60 -26.09 36.07
N ASP A 574 1.40 -26.64 36.30
CA ASP A 574 0.57 -27.32 35.29
C ASP A 574 -0.42 -26.37 34.58
N GLY A 575 -0.30 -25.05 34.81
CA GLY A 575 -1.20 -24.02 34.28
C GLY A 575 -2.17 -23.43 35.31
N TYR A 576 -3.23 -22.79 34.82
CA TYR A 576 -4.18 -22.04 35.65
C TYR A 576 -5.12 -22.93 36.46
N ASN A 577 -5.15 -22.73 37.77
CA ASN A 577 -6.03 -23.40 38.72
C ASN A 577 -6.91 -22.38 39.46
N LYS A 578 -8.06 -22.81 40.00
CA LYS A 578 -8.84 -22.00 40.94
C LYS A 578 -8.44 -22.36 42.37
N GLU A 579 -7.85 -21.41 43.08
CA GLU A 579 -7.34 -21.58 44.43
C GLU A 579 -7.87 -20.51 45.38
N ARG A 580 -7.98 -20.84 46.67
CA ARG A 580 -8.54 -19.93 47.66
C ARG A 580 -7.44 -19.12 48.34
N THR A 581 -7.21 -17.91 47.86
CA THR A 581 -6.07 -17.06 48.24
C THR A 581 -6.44 -16.03 49.30
N GLN A 582 -5.42 -15.40 49.89
CA GLN A 582 -5.64 -14.24 50.75
C GLN A 582 -5.75 -12.96 49.92
N HIS A 583 -6.96 -12.41 49.84
CA HIS A 583 -7.26 -11.14 49.19
C HIS A 583 -6.94 -9.97 50.13
N ILE A 584 -6.32 -8.92 49.58
CA ILE A 584 -6.11 -7.63 50.24
C ILE A 584 -6.72 -6.49 49.40
N GLY A 585 -7.30 -5.49 50.07
CA GLY A 585 -7.77 -4.27 49.41
C GLY A 585 -6.59 -3.46 48.87
N ILE A 586 -6.68 -3.00 47.61
CA ILE A 586 -5.60 -2.24 46.95
C ILE A 586 -5.19 -0.97 47.71
N ASP A 587 -6.13 -0.33 48.40
CA ASP A 587 -5.89 0.81 49.28
C ASP A 587 -5.05 0.44 50.51
N ASN A 588 -5.41 -0.65 51.18
CA ASN A 588 -4.68 -1.24 52.30
C ASN A 588 -3.27 -1.68 51.87
N PHE A 589 -3.16 -2.27 50.68
CA PHE A 589 -1.89 -2.68 50.08
C PHE A 589 -0.96 -1.50 49.84
N PHE A 590 -1.38 -0.47 49.07
CA PHE A 590 -0.53 0.69 48.81
C PHE A 590 -0.17 1.48 50.08
N LYS A 591 -1.11 1.64 51.01
CA LYS A 591 -0.95 2.49 52.19
C LYS A 591 -0.17 1.84 53.33
N ASN A 592 -0.44 0.56 53.62
CA ASN A 592 0.10 -0.10 54.81
C ASN A 592 1.20 -1.12 54.49
N ILE A 593 1.23 -1.69 53.28
CA ILE A 593 2.24 -2.70 52.86
C ILE A 593 3.33 -2.07 51.99
N VAL A 594 2.96 -1.45 50.86
CA VAL A 594 3.93 -0.75 49.98
C VAL A 594 4.38 0.57 50.62
N GLN A 595 3.49 1.21 51.39
CA GLN A 595 3.71 2.45 52.15
C GLN A 595 4.06 3.66 51.26
N LYS A 596 3.30 3.81 50.16
CA LYS A 596 3.53 4.85 49.13
C LYS A 596 2.21 5.54 48.76
N SER A 597 2.19 6.87 48.85
CA SER A 597 1.07 7.71 48.39
C SER A 597 1.16 8.10 46.91
N ARG A 598 2.33 7.98 46.28
CA ARG A 598 2.52 8.13 44.82
C ARG A 598 2.99 6.78 44.26
N ILE A 599 2.17 6.17 43.42
CA ILE A 599 2.52 5.02 42.59
C ILE A 599 2.82 5.57 41.20
N ASP A 600 4.09 5.54 40.83
CA ASP A 600 4.57 6.13 39.58
C ASP A 600 4.23 5.25 38.38
N ILE A 601 4.25 3.93 38.55
CA ILE A 601 3.89 2.93 37.53
C ILE A 601 3.10 1.80 38.20
N LEU A 602 1.94 1.44 37.64
CA LEU A 602 1.11 0.33 38.12
C LEU A 602 0.78 -0.64 36.98
N TRP A 603 1.19 -1.89 37.06
CA TRP A 603 0.76 -2.96 36.14
C TRP A 603 -0.26 -3.85 36.84
N ILE A 604 -1.35 -4.21 36.15
CA ILE A 604 -2.48 -4.97 36.68
C ILE A 604 -2.86 -6.08 35.69
N ASP A 605 -2.76 -7.32 36.14
CA ASP A 605 -3.05 -8.53 35.38
C ASP A 605 -3.47 -9.65 36.35
N ILE A 606 -4.75 -9.68 36.75
CA ILE A 606 -5.22 -10.42 37.94
C ILE A 606 -6.50 -11.22 37.66
N GLU A 607 -6.60 -11.73 36.43
CA GLU A 607 -7.54 -12.77 36.00
C GLU A 607 -9.00 -12.51 36.42
N GLY A 608 -9.47 -11.26 36.25
CA GLY A 608 -10.86 -10.84 36.49
C GLY A 608 -11.09 -9.93 37.71
N ASN A 609 -10.08 -9.76 38.58
CA ASN A 609 -10.19 -8.89 39.77
C ASN A 609 -9.96 -7.39 39.48
N GLU A 610 -9.88 -6.98 38.21
CA GLU A 610 -9.53 -5.60 37.84
C GLU A 610 -10.70 -4.62 38.02
N TYR A 611 -11.94 -5.01 37.68
CA TYR A 611 -13.09 -4.09 37.73
C TYR A 611 -13.41 -3.53 39.14
N PRO A 612 -13.31 -4.31 40.23
CA PRO A 612 -13.45 -3.77 41.59
C PRO A 612 -12.34 -2.76 41.95
N ILE A 613 -11.12 -2.97 41.45
CA ILE A 613 -9.99 -2.05 41.63
C ILE A 613 -10.18 -0.76 40.83
N LEU A 614 -10.51 -0.86 39.54
CA LEU A 614 -10.65 0.31 38.65
C LEU A 614 -11.68 1.32 39.17
N LYS A 615 -12.77 0.84 39.79
CA LYS A 615 -13.80 1.69 40.42
C LYS A 615 -13.27 2.58 41.55
N GLN A 616 -12.09 2.28 42.12
CA GLN A 616 -11.47 3.10 43.16
C GLN A 616 -10.58 4.23 42.62
N LEU A 617 -10.28 4.24 41.31
CA LEU A 617 -9.43 5.23 40.65
C LEU A 617 -10.14 6.57 40.37
N HIS A 618 -11.47 6.54 40.33
CA HIS A 618 -12.31 7.69 40.04
C HIS A 618 -12.11 8.85 41.03
N THR A 619 -12.54 10.04 40.63
CA THR A 619 -12.65 11.19 41.55
C THR A 619 -13.59 10.83 42.70
N ASP A 620 -13.21 11.15 43.94
CA ASP A 620 -13.85 10.68 45.18
C ASP A 620 -13.86 9.13 45.36
N GLY A 621 -13.09 8.40 44.55
CA GLY A 621 -12.80 6.98 44.72
C GLY A 621 -12.10 6.68 46.05
N ASN A 622 -12.03 5.41 46.45
CA ASN A 622 -11.43 5.05 47.75
C ASN A 622 -9.91 5.33 47.79
N LEU A 623 -9.19 5.08 46.69
CA LEU A 623 -7.77 5.45 46.58
C LEU A 623 -7.57 6.96 46.63
N ASP A 624 -8.44 7.70 45.93
CA ASP A 624 -8.44 9.16 45.88
C ASP A 624 -8.66 9.80 47.26
N ARG A 625 -9.71 9.35 47.97
CA ARG A 625 -10.03 9.78 49.36
C ARG A 625 -8.97 9.39 50.39
N GLN A 626 -8.07 8.45 50.06
CA GLN A 626 -6.92 8.10 50.90
C GLN A 626 -5.61 8.77 50.45
N GLY A 627 -5.67 9.66 49.45
CA GLY A 627 -4.51 10.41 48.95
C GLY A 627 -3.53 9.56 48.13
N VAL A 628 -3.97 8.41 47.62
CA VAL A 628 -3.14 7.55 46.77
C VAL A 628 -3.28 7.99 45.32
N LYS A 629 -2.17 8.47 44.76
CA LYS A 629 -2.03 8.94 43.39
C LYS A 629 -1.38 7.86 42.55
N ILE A 630 -2.03 7.46 41.46
CA ILE A 630 -1.40 6.64 40.41
C ILE A 630 -1.15 7.55 39.22
N CYS A 631 0.11 7.61 38.75
CA CYS A 631 0.49 8.49 37.65
C CYS A 631 0.27 7.86 36.27
N GLN A 632 0.46 6.54 36.15
CA GLN A 632 0.23 5.78 34.93
C GLN A 632 0.06 4.30 35.26
N MET A 633 -0.69 3.59 34.42
CA MET A 633 -0.93 2.16 34.59
C MET A 633 -1.13 1.42 33.27
N ASN A 634 -0.79 0.13 33.26
CA ASN A 634 -1.22 -0.81 32.21
C ASN A 634 -2.13 -1.83 32.88
N VAL A 635 -3.26 -2.14 32.26
CA VAL A 635 -4.23 -3.09 32.79
C VAL A 635 -4.70 -4.05 31.71
N GLU A 636 -4.79 -5.33 32.07
CA GLU A 636 -5.45 -6.37 31.28
C GLU A 636 -6.90 -6.52 31.75
N MET A 637 -7.84 -6.01 30.97
CA MET A 637 -9.27 -6.10 31.29
C MET A 637 -9.79 -7.48 30.88
N HIS A 638 -9.89 -8.40 31.84
CA HIS A 638 -10.40 -9.74 31.61
C HIS A 638 -11.90 -9.77 31.31
N LYS A 639 -12.35 -10.78 30.57
CA LYS A 639 -13.77 -11.12 30.40
C LYS A 639 -13.99 -12.63 30.47
N ASP A 640 -14.82 -13.06 31.41
CA ASP A 640 -15.50 -14.36 31.38
C ASP A 640 -16.54 -14.36 30.24
N LEU A 641 -16.57 -15.42 29.43
CA LEU A 641 -17.53 -15.55 28.32
C LEU A 641 -18.99 -15.60 28.78
N THR A 642 -19.24 -15.85 30.06
CA THR A 642 -20.57 -16.06 30.65
C THR A 642 -21.16 -14.84 31.37
N ASP A 643 -20.36 -13.83 31.75
CA ASP A 643 -20.86 -12.63 32.43
C ASP A 643 -21.00 -11.41 31.49
N LEU A 644 -22.17 -10.77 31.55
CA LEU A 644 -22.44 -9.50 30.86
C LEU A 644 -22.09 -8.27 31.74
N ASN A 645 -21.98 -8.47 33.05
CA ASN A 645 -21.71 -7.42 34.02
C ASN A 645 -20.27 -6.87 33.90
N GLU A 646 -19.30 -7.66 33.48
CA GLU A 646 -17.92 -7.20 33.22
C GLU A 646 -17.84 -6.19 32.08
N MET A 647 -18.48 -6.50 30.93
CA MET A 647 -18.58 -5.54 29.82
C MET A 647 -19.32 -4.26 30.24
N LYS A 648 -20.31 -4.37 31.15
CA LYS A 648 -20.98 -3.21 31.74
C LYS A 648 -20.06 -2.43 32.69
N ASN A 649 -19.28 -3.11 33.53
CA ASN A 649 -18.29 -2.48 34.40
C ASN A 649 -17.24 -1.71 33.59
N PHE A 650 -16.79 -2.26 32.46
CA PHE A 650 -15.89 -1.59 31.52
C PHE A 650 -16.52 -0.35 30.88
N HIS A 651 -17.72 -0.51 30.30
CA HIS A 651 -18.49 0.60 29.73
C HIS A 651 -18.64 1.75 30.74
N ASP A 652 -19.10 1.43 31.96
CA ASP A 652 -19.35 2.43 33.00
C ASP A 652 -18.04 3.08 33.49
N PHE A 653 -16.95 2.31 33.64
CA PHE A 653 -15.62 2.82 33.96
C PHE A 653 -15.13 3.83 32.91
N ILE A 654 -15.18 3.47 31.63
CA ILE A 654 -14.71 4.34 30.53
C ILE A 654 -15.53 5.63 30.46
N TRP A 655 -16.85 5.57 30.59
CA TRP A 655 -17.68 6.79 30.66
C TRP A 655 -17.34 7.64 31.89
N LYS A 656 -17.12 7.03 33.06
CA LYS A 656 -16.74 7.74 34.27
C LYS A 656 -15.35 8.39 34.16
N VAL A 657 -14.38 7.77 33.48
CA VAL A 657 -13.08 8.40 33.16
C VAL A 657 -13.25 9.67 32.31
N LEU A 658 -14.15 9.65 31.33
CA LEU A 658 -14.47 10.82 30.51
C LEU A 658 -15.17 11.94 31.33
N GLU A 659 -15.98 11.58 32.33
CA GLU A 659 -16.60 12.54 33.26
C GLU A 659 -15.60 13.14 34.27
N ASP A 660 -14.70 12.31 34.80
CA ASP A 660 -13.74 12.67 35.86
C ASP A 660 -12.64 13.61 35.39
N ARG A 661 -12.33 13.60 34.08
CA ARG A 661 -11.29 14.42 33.43
C ARG A 661 -9.87 14.20 33.99
N ARG A 662 -9.67 13.09 34.71
CA ARG A 662 -8.45 12.75 35.46
C ARG A 662 -7.42 11.95 34.66
N TYR A 663 -7.89 11.05 33.82
CA TYR A 663 -7.06 10.11 33.07
C TYR A 663 -7.34 10.21 31.56
N VAL A 664 -6.30 9.97 30.76
CA VAL A 664 -6.44 9.58 29.34
C VAL A 664 -6.09 8.11 29.19
N PHE A 665 -6.73 7.41 28.24
CA PHE A 665 -6.39 6.04 27.88
C PHE A 665 -5.92 5.94 26.43
N MET A 666 -4.99 5.01 26.19
CA MET A 666 -4.17 4.87 24.99
C MET A 666 -3.77 3.40 24.79
N LYS A 667 -3.23 3.09 23.61
CA LYS A 667 -2.71 1.79 23.17
C LYS A 667 -3.68 0.62 23.43
N PRO A 668 -4.97 0.74 23.07
CA PRO A 668 -5.96 -0.31 23.30
C PRO A 668 -5.68 -1.53 22.40
N VAL A 669 -5.58 -2.72 22.99
CA VAL A 669 -5.38 -3.98 22.23
C VAL A 669 -6.40 -5.02 22.70
N PHE A 670 -7.24 -5.48 21.78
CA PHE A 670 -8.17 -6.59 22.01
C PHE A 670 -7.47 -7.91 21.68
N VAL A 671 -7.50 -8.85 22.62
CA VAL A 671 -6.90 -10.17 22.46
C VAL A 671 -7.97 -11.25 22.61
N LYS A 672 -7.81 -12.33 21.83
CA LYS A 672 -8.65 -13.52 21.85
C LYS A 672 -7.73 -14.74 21.84
N TRP A 673 -7.53 -15.36 22.99
CA TRP A 673 -6.64 -16.51 23.14
C TRP A 673 -7.41 -17.70 23.73
N MET A 674 -7.51 -18.78 22.96
CA MET A 674 -8.37 -19.94 23.24
C MET A 674 -9.82 -19.52 23.58
N HIS A 675 -10.18 -19.54 24.86
CA HIS A 675 -11.49 -19.14 25.38
C HIS A 675 -11.49 -17.73 25.98
N PHE A 676 -10.32 -17.24 26.40
CA PHE A 676 -10.13 -15.95 27.04
C PHE A 676 -10.27 -14.82 26.03
N ARG A 677 -10.84 -13.70 26.50
CA ARG A 677 -10.90 -12.43 25.78
C ARG A 677 -10.58 -11.31 26.75
N PHE A 678 -9.73 -10.39 26.34
CA PHE A 678 -9.33 -9.28 27.20
C PHE A 678 -8.94 -8.04 26.39
N ILE A 679 -8.99 -6.89 27.06
CA ILE A 679 -8.56 -5.60 26.51
C ILE A 679 -7.36 -5.08 27.32
N ARG A 680 -6.17 -5.08 26.71
CA ARG A 680 -4.98 -4.40 27.25
C ARG A 680 -5.13 -2.90 27.02
N LEU A 681 -4.89 -2.10 28.05
CA LEU A 681 -5.07 -0.64 28.01
C LEU A 681 -3.99 0.10 28.81
N PHE A 682 -3.40 1.13 28.22
CA PHE A 682 -2.45 2.03 28.90
C PHE A 682 -3.16 3.34 29.31
N ILE A 683 -3.06 3.73 30.57
CA ILE A 683 -3.82 4.84 31.15
C ILE A 683 -2.86 5.79 31.88
N VAL A 684 -2.97 7.10 31.65
CA VAL A 684 -2.07 8.13 32.22
C VAL A 684 -2.88 9.23 32.91
N ASN A 685 -2.46 9.60 34.13
CA ASN A 685 -3.05 10.68 34.92
C ASN A 685 -2.52 12.03 34.44
N ILE A 686 -3.43 12.88 33.97
CA ILE A 686 -3.12 14.18 33.36
C ILE A 686 -3.64 15.37 34.19
N SER A 687 -4.21 15.10 35.36
CA SER A 687 -4.85 16.09 36.23
C SER A 687 -4.16 16.25 37.59
N ASP A 688 -3.35 15.27 38.02
CA ASP A 688 -2.55 15.42 39.24
C ASP A 688 -1.27 16.23 38.98
N GLN A 689 -0.98 17.21 39.84
CA GLN A 689 0.16 18.11 39.67
C GLN A 689 1.50 17.39 39.84
N ASP A 690 1.63 16.41 40.74
CA ASP A 690 2.90 15.70 40.97
C ASP A 690 3.22 14.78 39.79
N CYS A 691 2.19 14.13 39.24
CA CYS A 691 2.32 13.29 38.05
C CYS A 691 2.62 14.15 36.81
N THR A 692 1.92 15.27 36.61
CA THR A 692 2.14 16.12 35.42
C THR A 692 3.49 16.84 35.46
N ASP A 693 3.95 17.35 36.61
CA ASP A 693 5.30 17.95 36.74
C ASP A 693 6.44 16.91 36.72
N LEU A 694 6.13 15.61 36.78
CA LEU A 694 7.12 14.55 36.58
C LEU A 694 7.10 14.01 35.14
N TYR A 695 5.94 13.92 34.48
CA TYR A 695 5.78 13.19 33.22
C TYR A 695 5.42 14.04 31.99
N VAL A 696 5.02 15.31 32.15
CA VAL A 696 4.65 16.21 31.05
C VAL A 696 5.77 17.21 30.76
N LYS A 697 6.20 17.31 29.49
CA LYS A 697 7.28 18.19 29.02
C LYS A 697 7.00 19.67 29.28
N GLY A 698 7.84 20.31 30.08
CA GLY A 698 7.71 21.72 30.49
C GLY A 698 7.75 22.75 29.35
N VAL A 699 8.14 22.36 28.13
CA VAL A 699 8.08 23.22 26.92
C VAL A 699 6.65 23.69 26.63
N MET A 700 5.63 22.89 26.97
CA MET A 700 4.24 23.33 26.96
C MET A 700 4.03 24.47 27.98
N LYS A 701 4.44 24.28 29.24
CA LYS A 701 4.21 25.19 30.38
C LYS A 701 4.65 26.65 30.09
N ALA A 702 5.70 26.84 29.28
CA ALA A 702 6.20 28.15 28.88
C ALA A 702 5.34 28.89 27.82
N ARG A 703 4.54 28.19 27.00
CA ARG A 703 3.67 28.82 25.99
C ARG A 703 2.40 29.46 26.60
N TYR A 704 1.96 29.04 27.78
CA TYR A 704 0.70 29.50 28.36
C TYR A 704 0.74 30.96 28.83
N ASN A 705 1.83 31.39 29.47
CA ASN A 705 1.98 32.75 30.00
C ASN A 705 2.08 33.86 28.92
N LEU A 706 2.09 33.50 27.62
CA LEU A 706 2.12 34.44 26.50
C LEU A 706 0.78 34.55 25.75
N LEU A 707 -0.26 33.79 26.14
CA LEU A 707 -1.56 33.78 25.46
C LEU A 707 -2.72 34.39 26.27
N ASP A 708 -2.54 34.70 27.56
CA ASP A 708 -3.52 35.43 28.41
C ASP A 708 -3.72 36.92 28.01
N GLY A 709 -3.16 37.35 26.88
CA GLY A 709 -3.22 38.72 26.35
C GLY A 709 -4.16 38.93 25.16
N GLY A 710 -5.15 38.06 24.94
CA GLY A 710 -6.01 38.07 23.73
C GLY A 710 -7.51 38.03 24.00
N SER A 711 -8.17 39.20 24.04
CA SER A 711 -9.63 39.28 24.22
C SER A 711 -10.41 38.70 23.04
N SER A 712 -11.65 38.27 23.31
CA SER A 712 -12.51 37.48 22.43
C SER A 712 -12.76 38.10 21.04
N ASN A 713 -12.75 37.26 20.00
CA ASN A 713 -13.48 37.54 18.75
C ASN A 713 -14.04 36.25 18.13
N LYS A 714 -15.36 36.07 18.23
CA LYS A 714 -16.10 34.96 17.60
C LYS A 714 -16.14 35.19 16.07
N LYS A 715 -15.77 34.19 15.25
CA LYS A 715 -15.92 34.28 13.78
C LYS A 715 -17.39 34.10 13.35
N PRO A 716 -17.86 34.70 12.23
CA PRO A 716 -19.27 35.03 12.06
C PRO A 716 -19.91 34.39 10.81
N TYR A 717 -20.06 33.07 10.78
CA TYR A 717 -20.43 32.36 9.55
C TYR A 717 -21.93 32.44 9.16
N ASP A 718 -22.87 32.39 10.10
CA ASP A 718 -24.31 32.35 9.79
C ASP A 718 -24.85 33.63 9.12
N LYS A 719 -24.21 34.79 9.40
CA LYS A 719 -24.67 36.08 8.88
C LYS A 719 -24.32 36.30 7.41
N MET A 720 -23.31 35.62 6.88
CA MET A 720 -22.87 35.78 5.49
C MET A 720 -23.84 35.16 4.49
N ILE A 721 -24.50 34.04 4.84
CA ILE A 721 -25.44 33.35 3.95
C ILE A 721 -26.68 34.22 3.71
N VAL A 722 -27.28 34.79 4.76
CA VAL A 722 -28.43 35.70 4.65
C VAL A 722 -28.08 36.94 3.83
N LEU A 723 -26.88 37.51 4.05
CA LEU A 723 -26.43 38.69 3.29
C LEU A 723 -26.23 38.37 1.80
N ALA A 724 -25.66 37.19 1.48
CA ALA A 724 -25.49 36.74 0.10
C ALA A 724 -26.83 36.55 -0.62
N THR A 725 -27.85 35.99 0.05
CA THR A 725 -29.20 35.83 -0.53
C THR A 725 -29.85 37.19 -0.84
N ILE A 726 -29.66 38.20 0.03
CA ILE A 726 -30.16 39.57 -0.19
C ILE A 726 -29.41 40.26 -1.34
N CYS A 727 -28.08 40.12 -1.40
CA CYS A 727 -27.29 40.66 -2.52
C CYS A 727 -27.68 40.03 -3.87
N PHE A 728 -27.99 38.72 -3.90
CA PHE A 728 -28.39 38.02 -5.11
C PHE A 728 -29.75 38.48 -5.66
N THR A 729 -30.73 38.74 -4.79
CA THR A 729 -32.04 39.28 -5.22
C THR A 729 -31.95 40.73 -5.68
N ILE A 730 -31.11 41.57 -5.04
CA ILE A 730 -30.82 42.94 -5.51
C ILE A 730 -30.12 42.92 -6.88
N ALA A 731 -29.13 42.05 -7.08
CA ALA A 731 -28.44 41.92 -8.35
C ALA A 731 -29.38 41.51 -9.50
N LEU A 732 -30.34 40.62 -9.24
CA LEU A 732 -31.37 40.25 -10.23
C LEU A 732 -32.25 41.43 -10.64
N VAL A 733 -32.60 42.33 -9.72
CA VAL A 733 -33.36 43.57 -10.06
C VAL A 733 -32.51 44.50 -10.91
N TYR A 734 -31.24 44.71 -10.56
CA TYR A 734 -30.32 45.62 -11.27
C TYR A 734 -30.05 45.19 -12.72
N ILE A 735 -30.07 43.87 -13.00
CA ILE A 735 -29.88 43.31 -14.34
C ILE A 735 -31.03 43.63 -15.31
N PHE A 736 -32.22 44.03 -14.81
CA PHE A 736 -33.35 44.44 -15.67
C PHE A 736 -33.32 45.91 -16.10
N THR A 737 -32.33 46.72 -15.67
CA THR A 737 -32.29 48.16 -15.95
C THR A 737 -31.05 48.61 -16.73
N GLN A 738 -31.32 49.08 -17.95
CA GLN A 738 -30.48 49.90 -18.84
C GLN A 738 -29.40 49.23 -19.71
N ASP A 739 -29.14 49.91 -20.81
CA ASP A 739 -28.36 49.55 -22.01
C ASP A 739 -28.03 50.88 -22.74
N THR A 740 -26.80 51.10 -23.25
CA THR A 740 -26.39 51.97 -24.40
C THR A 740 -24.90 52.39 -24.40
N GLN A 741 -24.38 52.68 -25.62
CA GLN A 741 -23.21 53.51 -26.01
C GLN A 741 -21.73 53.01 -25.85
N LYS A 742 -21.21 52.50 -26.99
CA LYS A 742 -19.95 52.84 -27.74
C LYS A 742 -18.97 53.92 -27.18
N SER A 743 -17.65 53.97 -27.50
CA SER A 743 -16.93 53.61 -28.76
C SER A 743 -15.38 53.47 -28.66
N ASP A 744 -14.81 52.48 -29.38
CA ASP A 744 -13.72 52.50 -30.41
C ASP A 744 -12.27 53.12 -30.21
N ASP A 745 -11.28 52.52 -30.91
CA ASP A 745 -9.88 52.94 -31.28
C ASP A 745 -8.70 52.93 -30.23
N VAL A 746 -7.54 52.22 -30.34
CA VAL A 746 -6.39 52.09 -31.32
C VAL A 746 -5.13 52.91 -30.86
N GLU A 747 -3.82 52.61 -31.04
CA GLU A 747 -3.02 51.67 -31.89
C GLU A 747 -2.02 50.75 -31.09
N ASN A 748 -0.68 50.88 -31.25
CA ASN A 748 0.28 49.73 -31.33
C ASN A 748 1.76 50.01 -30.88
N LYS A 749 2.64 48.98 -31.01
CA LYS A 749 4.13 48.91 -30.85
C LYS A 749 4.68 49.05 -29.41
N GLY A 750 5.73 48.34 -28.96
CA GLY A 750 6.40 47.14 -29.50
C GLY A 750 7.94 47.14 -29.39
N LYS A 751 8.54 46.25 -28.58
CA LYS A 751 9.96 45.84 -28.68
C LYS A 751 10.26 44.53 -27.93
N LEU A 752 11.29 43.82 -28.37
CA LEU A 752 11.84 42.58 -27.79
C LEU A 752 13.25 42.85 -27.20
N THR A 753 13.90 41.81 -26.64
CA THR A 753 15.30 41.74 -26.15
C THR A 753 15.63 42.36 -24.79
N GLU A 754 15.00 41.87 -23.71
CA GLU A 754 15.46 42.08 -22.32
C GLU A 754 15.43 40.81 -21.44
N GLU A 755 14.68 39.78 -21.84
CA GLU A 755 14.33 38.61 -20.99
C GLU A 755 15.51 37.72 -20.58
N VAL A 756 16.53 37.56 -21.43
CA VAL A 756 17.60 36.56 -21.22
C VAL A 756 18.48 36.89 -20.01
N ALA A 757 18.83 38.16 -19.81
CA ALA A 757 19.71 38.58 -18.71
C ALA A 757 19.01 38.65 -17.35
N LYS A 758 17.66 38.65 -17.34
CA LYS A 758 16.88 38.78 -16.10
C LYS A 758 16.66 37.44 -15.40
N THR A 759 16.61 36.34 -16.14
CA THR A 759 16.30 35.02 -15.57
C THR A 759 17.37 34.47 -14.62
N GLU A 760 18.66 34.59 -14.93
CA GLU A 760 19.72 33.96 -14.11
C GLU A 760 19.83 34.56 -12.70
N GLN A 761 19.42 35.82 -12.52
CA GLN A 761 19.58 36.51 -11.23
C GLN A 761 18.51 36.12 -10.20
N ASP A 762 17.29 35.77 -10.61
CA ASP A 762 16.22 35.41 -9.67
C ASP A 762 16.33 33.97 -9.14
N TYR A 763 16.81 33.02 -9.95
CA TYR A 763 16.97 31.64 -9.48
C TYR A 763 17.97 31.54 -8.32
N SER A 764 19.05 32.34 -8.33
CA SER A 764 20.00 32.42 -7.21
C SER A 764 19.32 32.88 -5.93
N ASN A 765 18.51 33.95 -5.98
CA ASN A 765 17.88 34.57 -4.81
C ASN A 765 17.09 33.57 -3.95
N ILE A 766 16.36 32.63 -4.59
CA ILE A 766 15.52 31.65 -3.90
C ILE A 766 16.37 30.58 -3.20
N PHE A 767 17.38 30.04 -3.88
CA PHE A 767 18.28 29.08 -3.24
C PHE A 767 19.07 29.72 -2.09
N GLU A 768 19.54 30.96 -2.27
CA GLU A 768 20.31 31.66 -1.25
C GLU A 768 19.46 31.98 -0.01
N ALA A 769 18.19 32.37 -0.18
CA ALA A 769 17.25 32.53 0.94
C ALA A 769 17.04 31.21 1.72
N PHE A 770 16.86 30.08 1.03
CA PHE A 770 16.78 28.76 1.64
C PHE A 770 18.06 28.42 2.42
N ARG A 771 19.22 28.49 1.74
CA ARG A 771 20.55 28.19 2.28
C ARG A 771 20.85 29.00 3.54
N ASP A 772 20.64 30.31 3.48
CA ASP A 772 21.06 31.23 4.55
C ASP A 772 20.10 31.19 5.76
N CYS A 773 18.86 30.71 5.58
CA CYS A 773 17.99 30.38 6.69
C CYS A 773 18.32 29.01 7.31
N VAL A 774 18.52 27.97 6.50
CA VAL A 774 18.65 26.58 6.95
C VAL A 774 20.04 26.26 7.50
N ARG A 775 21.11 26.62 6.77
CA ARG A 775 22.48 26.20 7.09
C ARG A 775 22.94 26.62 8.51
N PRO A 776 22.74 27.87 8.97
CA PRO A 776 23.15 28.29 10.31
C PRO A 776 22.42 27.53 11.43
N LYS A 777 21.18 27.08 11.17
CA LYS A 777 20.36 26.36 12.15
C LYS A 777 20.82 24.91 12.32
N ILE A 778 21.44 24.30 11.31
CA ILE A 778 21.84 22.88 11.34
C ILE A 778 23.36 22.63 11.37
N GLU A 779 24.21 23.63 11.12
CA GLU A 779 25.69 23.49 11.15
C GLU A 779 26.21 22.98 12.50
N HIS A 780 25.54 23.33 13.62
CA HIS A 780 25.90 22.83 14.95
C HIS A 780 25.62 21.33 15.18
N LEU A 781 24.92 20.66 14.25
CA LEU A 781 24.62 19.22 14.26
C LEU A 781 25.41 18.44 13.20
N ARG A 782 26.37 19.08 12.52
CA ARG A 782 27.15 18.46 11.44
C ARG A 782 27.99 17.29 11.98
N GLY A 783 27.79 16.11 11.42
CA GLY A 783 28.39 14.84 11.87
C GLY A 783 27.66 14.16 13.03
N ASN A 784 26.64 14.78 13.62
CA ASN A 784 25.80 14.20 14.68
C ASN A 784 24.48 13.71 14.09
N TYR A 785 24.55 12.60 13.34
CA TYR A 785 23.49 12.13 12.45
C TYR A 785 22.13 11.93 13.13
N ASP A 786 22.10 11.33 14.32
CA ASP A 786 20.83 11.03 15.01
C ASP A 786 20.18 12.29 15.60
N GLN A 787 20.96 13.22 16.17
CA GLN A 787 20.41 14.50 16.63
C GLN A 787 19.99 15.36 15.43
N PHE A 788 20.73 15.33 14.32
CA PHE A 788 20.37 15.98 13.07
C PHE A 788 19.01 15.50 12.57
N TRP A 789 18.82 14.19 12.40
CA TRP A 789 17.55 13.57 12.01
C TRP A 789 16.39 14.01 12.91
N HIS A 790 16.55 13.88 14.24
CA HIS A 790 15.50 14.20 15.19
C HIS A 790 15.20 15.70 15.33
N SER A 791 16.13 16.59 14.95
CA SER A 791 15.98 18.04 15.12
C SER A 791 15.67 18.79 13.83
N PHE A 792 16.03 18.25 12.66
CA PHE A 792 16.01 18.95 11.36
C PHE A 792 14.68 19.66 11.11
N ALA A 793 13.58 18.92 11.06
CA ALA A 793 12.25 19.46 10.76
C ALA A 793 11.82 20.59 11.71
N ASN A 794 12.14 20.49 13.01
CA ASN A 794 11.79 21.53 13.98
C ASN A 794 12.71 22.76 13.88
N LEU A 795 13.99 22.56 13.55
CA LEU A 795 14.96 23.65 13.33
C LEU A 795 14.68 24.42 12.05
N THR A 796 14.23 23.77 10.97
CA THR A 796 14.00 24.40 9.66
C THR A 796 12.57 24.90 9.45
N LYS A 797 11.61 24.57 10.31
CA LYS A 797 10.20 24.99 10.26
C LYS A 797 9.95 26.49 10.08
N GLU A 798 10.83 27.34 10.62
CA GLU A 798 10.74 28.80 10.44
C GLU A 798 11.20 29.27 9.05
N CYS A 799 11.98 28.47 8.33
CA CYS A 799 12.36 28.71 6.93
C CYS A 799 11.28 28.32 5.92
N ASP A 800 10.16 27.74 6.35
CA ASP A 800 9.06 27.29 5.47
C ASP A 800 8.24 28.41 4.84
N ASN A 801 8.39 29.65 5.31
CA ASN A 801 7.58 30.80 4.91
C ASN A 801 8.47 32.01 4.60
N LEU A 802 9.62 31.77 3.95
CA LEU A 802 10.51 32.83 3.48
C LEU A 802 9.82 33.65 2.37
N PRO A 803 9.98 34.99 2.32
CA PRO A 803 9.36 35.82 1.28
C PRO A 803 9.75 35.41 -0.16
N ALA A 804 10.94 34.83 -0.35
CA ALA A 804 11.38 34.29 -1.63
C ALA A 804 10.49 33.15 -2.16
N TYR A 805 9.70 32.48 -1.29
CA TYR A 805 8.78 31.42 -1.68
C TYR A 805 7.42 31.94 -2.14
N GLU A 806 7.13 33.25 -2.01
CA GLU A 806 5.97 33.88 -2.66
C GLU A 806 6.05 33.80 -4.19
N ALA A 807 7.22 33.48 -4.74
CA ALA A 807 7.42 33.17 -6.15
C ALA A 807 6.78 31.84 -6.62
N PHE A 808 6.28 31.00 -5.70
CA PHE A 808 5.58 29.75 -6.02
C PHE A 808 4.10 29.82 -5.61
N ASP A 809 3.19 29.40 -6.50
CA ASP A 809 1.79 29.10 -6.16
C ASP A 809 1.73 27.70 -5.51
N ILE A 810 2.16 27.58 -4.25
CA ILE A 810 2.16 26.31 -3.51
C ILE A 810 0.76 26.02 -2.98
N ARG A 811 0.19 24.91 -3.42
CA ARG A 811 -1.12 24.39 -3.00
C ARG A 811 -0.96 23.04 -2.30
N SER A 812 -1.98 22.64 -1.55
CA SER A 812 -2.04 21.33 -0.89
C SER A 812 -2.98 20.37 -1.61
N ALA A 813 -2.58 19.09 -1.64
CA ALA A 813 -3.42 17.94 -1.94
C ALA A 813 -3.46 17.06 -0.68
N GLN A 814 -4.65 16.69 -0.22
CA GLN A 814 -4.85 15.99 1.04
C GLN A 814 -5.18 14.51 0.78
N ASN A 815 -4.51 13.63 1.51
CA ASN A 815 -4.77 12.20 1.58
C ASN A 815 -5.53 11.87 2.88
N THR A 816 -5.85 10.60 3.12
CA THR A 816 -6.47 10.17 4.38
C THR A 816 -5.57 10.36 5.61
N ASP A 817 -4.25 10.26 5.46
CA ASP A 817 -3.27 10.33 6.56
C ASP A 817 -2.29 11.53 6.48
N GLU A 818 -2.25 12.25 5.35
CA GLU A 818 -1.22 13.24 5.06
C GLU A 818 -1.68 14.44 4.23
N VAL A 819 -0.78 15.42 4.08
CA VAL A 819 -0.93 16.55 3.16
C VAL A 819 0.34 16.68 2.33
N LYS A 820 0.22 16.44 1.02
CA LYS A 820 1.27 16.66 0.03
C LYS A 820 1.13 18.06 -0.56
N TYR A 821 2.24 18.64 -1.04
CA TYR A 821 2.30 19.98 -1.59
C TYR A 821 2.62 19.96 -3.09
N VAL A 822 2.16 20.97 -3.82
CA VAL A 822 2.44 21.12 -5.26
C VAL A 822 2.59 22.60 -5.60
N ALA A 823 3.67 22.97 -6.28
CA ALA A 823 3.80 24.25 -6.97
C ALA A 823 2.96 24.19 -8.26
N TYR A 824 2.01 25.10 -8.40
CA TYR A 824 1.07 25.10 -9.53
C TYR A 824 1.73 25.73 -10.78
N PRO A 825 1.56 25.16 -11.98
CA PRO A 825 2.22 25.66 -13.19
C PRO A 825 1.63 26.98 -13.67
N LYS A 826 2.49 27.87 -14.17
CA LYS A 826 2.11 29.18 -14.74
C LYS A 826 1.53 29.10 -16.16
N LYS A 827 1.81 27.99 -16.85
CA LYS A 827 1.44 27.74 -18.25
C LYS A 827 0.55 26.50 -18.30
N MET A 828 -0.47 26.52 -19.16
CA MET A 828 -1.33 25.36 -19.40
C MET A 828 -0.65 24.35 -20.34
N GLU A 829 0.39 23.65 -19.87
CA GLU A 829 1.07 22.55 -20.56
C GLU A 829 0.76 21.18 -19.92
N PRO A 830 0.90 20.03 -20.63
CA PRO A 830 0.70 18.72 -20.04
C PRO A 830 1.78 18.40 -19.00
N LEU A 831 1.37 18.06 -17.77
CA LEU A 831 2.30 17.64 -16.71
C LEU A 831 2.51 16.13 -16.71
N THR A 832 3.70 15.70 -16.30
CA THR A 832 4.00 14.29 -16.00
C THR A 832 4.09 14.08 -14.49
N MET A 833 3.13 13.38 -13.91
CA MET A 833 3.14 12.99 -12.49
C MET A 833 3.49 11.52 -12.31
N VAL A 834 4.36 11.22 -11.34
CA VAL A 834 4.65 9.86 -10.90
C VAL A 834 4.39 9.69 -9.39
N THR A 835 3.69 8.62 -9.01
CA THR A 835 3.58 8.15 -7.62
C THR A 835 4.37 6.86 -7.46
N LEU A 836 5.27 6.81 -6.47
CA LEU A 836 6.04 5.63 -6.07
C LEU A 836 5.59 5.20 -4.68
N GLY A 837 4.96 4.03 -4.59
CA GLY A 837 4.17 3.59 -3.44
C GLY A 837 2.83 4.31 -3.37
N ILE A 838 1.74 3.55 -3.48
CA ILE A 838 0.36 4.07 -3.61
C ILE A 838 -0.45 3.79 -2.33
N GLY A 839 -0.05 2.80 -1.51
CA GLY A 839 -0.54 2.66 -0.13
C GLY A 839 -2.05 2.46 0.04
N HIS A 840 -2.76 2.03 -1.02
CA HIS A 840 -4.22 1.97 -1.11
C HIS A 840 -4.98 3.31 -0.99
N ASP A 841 -4.33 4.47 -1.16
CA ASP A 841 -5.02 5.78 -1.24
C ASP A 841 -4.48 6.62 -2.41
N VAL A 842 -5.41 7.17 -3.20
CA VAL A 842 -5.14 8.06 -4.36
C VAL A 842 -5.92 9.37 -4.25
N SER A 843 -6.36 9.72 -3.03
CA SER A 843 -7.20 10.90 -2.78
C SER A 843 -6.45 12.19 -3.09
N ALA A 844 -5.15 12.24 -2.81
CA ALA A 844 -4.29 13.36 -3.17
C ALA A 844 -4.09 13.49 -4.70
N GLU A 845 -3.90 12.37 -5.43
CA GLU A 845 -3.78 12.35 -6.89
C GLU A 845 -5.07 12.80 -7.58
N LEU A 846 -6.22 12.31 -7.10
CA LEU A 846 -7.54 12.76 -7.55
C LEU A 846 -7.71 14.25 -7.29
N LYS A 847 -7.24 14.76 -6.15
CA LYS A 847 -7.27 16.20 -5.86
C LYS A 847 -6.34 16.99 -6.79
N LEU A 848 -5.18 16.46 -7.18
CA LEU A 848 -4.36 17.08 -8.22
C LEU A 848 -5.10 17.04 -9.58
N LYS A 849 -5.77 15.95 -9.93
CA LYS A 849 -6.54 15.84 -11.18
C LYS A 849 -7.70 16.83 -11.24
N GLU A 850 -8.33 17.17 -10.12
CA GLU A 850 -9.29 18.28 -10.02
C GLU A 850 -8.62 19.65 -10.20
N LEU A 851 -7.46 19.87 -9.56
CA LEU A 851 -6.72 21.13 -9.63
C LEU A 851 -6.13 21.38 -11.02
N TYR A 852 -5.63 20.34 -11.67
CA TYR A 852 -4.95 20.37 -12.96
C TYR A 852 -5.25 19.09 -13.78
N PRO A 853 -6.37 19.06 -14.52
CA PRO A 853 -6.81 17.88 -15.28
C PRO A 853 -5.88 17.44 -16.41
N ASN A 854 -4.95 18.31 -16.84
CA ASN A 854 -4.01 18.07 -17.93
C ASN A 854 -2.69 17.42 -17.41
N THR A 855 -2.83 16.33 -16.68
CA THR A 855 -1.72 15.59 -16.05
C THR A 855 -1.75 14.13 -16.50
N ASP A 856 -0.65 13.63 -17.05
CA ASP A 856 -0.41 12.19 -17.19
C ASP A 856 -0.02 11.62 -15.81
N PHE A 857 -0.77 10.64 -15.30
CA PHE A 857 -0.48 9.97 -14.03
C PHE A 857 0.15 8.59 -14.27
N PHE A 858 1.30 8.31 -13.64
CA PHE A 858 1.96 7.01 -13.65
C PHE A 858 2.22 6.54 -12.20
N GLY A 859 1.74 5.35 -11.84
CA GLY A 859 1.85 4.82 -10.47
C GLY A 859 2.68 3.54 -10.45
N ALA A 860 3.63 3.42 -9.52
CA ALA A 860 4.40 2.20 -9.32
C ALA A 860 4.35 1.73 -7.87
N ASP A 861 3.89 0.50 -7.67
CA ASP A 861 3.79 -0.17 -6.36
C ASP A 861 3.99 -1.69 -6.59
N PRO A 862 4.54 -2.44 -5.62
CA PRO A 862 4.61 -3.90 -5.73
C PRO A 862 3.28 -4.63 -5.41
N SER A 863 2.27 -3.99 -4.81
CA SER A 863 0.98 -4.59 -4.40
C SER A 863 -0.11 -4.35 -5.46
N SER A 864 -0.40 -5.36 -6.29
CA SER A 864 -1.19 -5.21 -7.52
C SER A 864 -2.68 -4.90 -7.32
N ASP A 865 -3.48 -5.83 -6.80
CA ASP A 865 -4.96 -5.83 -6.94
C ASP A 865 -5.63 -4.47 -6.68
N ILE A 866 -5.34 -3.85 -5.53
CA ILE A 866 -6.03 -2.63 -5.07
C ILE A 866 -5.38 -1.37 -5.65
N ASN A 867 -4.05 -1.26 -5.60
CA ASN A 867 -3.38 -0.07 -6.14
C ASN A 867 -3.58 0.06 -7.65
N LYS A 868 -3.64 -1.05 -8.39
CA LYS A 868 -3.95 -1.04 -9.82
C LYS A 868 -5.35 -0.50 -10.09
N ASP A 869 -6.37 -1.00 -9.40
CA ASP A 869 -7.76 -0.50 -9.55
C ASP A 869 -7.87 0.99 -9.21
N LEU A 870 -7.24 1.41 -8.11
CA LEU A 870 -7.20 2.81 -7.70
C LEU A 870 -6.48 3.71 -8.73
N TYR A 871 -5.36 3.26 -9.29
CA TYR A 871 -4.56 4.10 -10.19
C TYR A 871 -5.06 4.08 -11.64
N GLU A 872 -5.54 2.95 -12.15
CA GLU A 872 -6.05 2.81 -13.51
C GLU A 872 -7.55 3.15 -13.60
N ASN A 873 -8.41 2.50 -12.82
CA ASN A 873 -9.86 2.64 -12.96
C ASN A 873 -10.42 3.89 -12.25
N LYS A 874 -9.96 4.17 -11.02
CA LYS A 874 -10.47 5.34 -10.24
C LYS A 874 -9.76 6.64 -10.63
N LEU A 875 -8.44 6.64 -10.76
CA LEU A 875 -7.66 7.83 -11.12
C LEU A 875 -7.52 8.03 -12.64
N GLY A 876 -7.51 6.98 -13.46
CA GLY A 876 -7.29 7.10 -14.91
C GLY A 876 -5.84 7.39 -15.30
N GLY A 877 -4.88 6.86 -14.53
CA GLY A 877 -3.45 6.81 -14.85
C GLY A 877 -3.03 5.44 -15.40
N LYS A 878 -1.72 5.15 -15.35
CA LYS A 878 -1.13 3.84 -15.69
C LYS A 878 -0.45 3.22 -14.48
N TYR A 879 -0.66 1.93 -14.23
CA TYR A 879 -0.05 1.21 -13.11
C TYR A 879 1.13 0.34 -13.54
N TYR A 880 2.15 0.23 -12.68
CA TYR A 880 3.34 -0.58 -12.87
C TYR A 880 3.62 -1.41 -11.61
N GLU A 881 3.58 -2.74 -11.74
CA GLU A 881 3.75 -3.70 -10.64
C GLU A 881 5.24 -3.88 -10.24
N TYR A 882 5.86 -2.79 -9.77
CA TYR A 882 7.27 -2.74 -9.39
C TYR A 882 7.45 -1.91 -8.12
N ALA A 883 8.30 -2.38 -7.21
CA ALA A 883 8.96 -1.48 -6.29
C ALA A 883 9.99 -0.66 -7.07
N ILE A 884 10.11 0.63 -6.78
CA ILE A 884 11.15 1.48 -7.35
C ILE A 884 12.15 1.81 -6.22
N SER A 885 13.44 1.68 -6.49
CA SER A 885 14.53 2.13 -5.61
C SER A 885 15.66 2.70 -6.45
N GLY A 886 16.83 2.96 -5.86
CA GLY A 886 18.04 3.29 -6.64
C GLY A 886 18.79 2.06 -7.18
N GLU A 887 18.25 0.86 -6.97
CA GLU A 887 18.89 -0.42 -7.30
C GLU A 887 17.93 -1.33 -8.10
N ARG A 888 18.46 -2.44 -8.64
CA ARG A 888 17.70 -3.35 -9.52
C ARG A 888 17.79 -4.79 -9.00
N GLY A 889 16.70 -5.55 -9.07
CA GLY A 889 16.67 -6.98 -8.71
C GLY A 889 15.57 -7.34 -7.72
N MET A 890 15.69 -8.49 -7.05
CA MET A 890 14.77 -8.88 -5.99
C MET A 890 15.30 -8.37 -4.64
N GLN A 891 14.67 -7.33 -4.07
CA GLN A 891 15.09 -6.72 -2.79
C GLN A 891 13.94 -6.63 -1.80
N LYS A 892 14.27 -6.37 -0.53
CA LYS A 892 13.30 -6.30 0.55
C LYS A 892 12.50 -4.99 0.46
N SER A 893 11.20 -5.11 0.28
CA SER A 893 10.24 -4.01 0.41
C SER A 893 9.41 -4.21 1.68
N ARG A 894 8.76 -3.14 2.13
CA ARG A 894 7.56 -3.27 2.93
C ARG A 894 6.37 -2.99 2.04
N VAL A 895 5.40 -3.88 2.03
CA VAL A 895 4.27 -3.86 1.08
C VAL A 895 2.99 -3.68 1.88
N TYR A 896 2.08 -2.83 1.42
CA TYR A 896 0.77 -2.67 2.05
C TYR A 896 -0.23 -3.64 1.42
N GLU A 897 -0.75 -4.57 2.22
CA GLU A 897 -1.78 -5.53 1.81
C GLU A 897 -3.11 -5.28 2.54
N LYS A 898 -4.14 -6.03 2.15
CA LYS A 898 -5.50 -6.05 2.76
C LYS A 898 -5.49 -6.21 4.30
N ASN A 899 -4.42 -6.78 4.88
CA ASN A 899 -4.24 -7.00 6.32
C ASN A 899 -3.16 -6.07 6.94
N GLY A 900 -2.78 -5.00 6.26
CA GLY A 900 -1.72 -4.08 6.67
C GLY A 900 -0.34 -4.40 6.09
N TYR A 901 0.69 -3.74 6.62
CA TYR A 901 2.05 -3.81 6.09
C TYR A 901 2.77 -5.12 6.40
N ARG A 902 3.40 -5.71 5.37
CA ARG A 902 4.22 -6.92 5.45
C ARG A 902 5.65 -6.66 4.98
N GLU A 903 6.61 -7.34 5.59
CA GLU A 903 7.99 -7.38 5.10
C GLU A 903 8.09 -8.47 4.02
N GLU A 904 8.28 -8.07 2.77
CA GLU A 904 8.34 -8.97 1.62
C GLU A 904 9.60 -8.69 0.80
N ILE A 905 9.85 -9.47 -0.25
CA ILE A 905 10.85 -9.08 -1.26
C ILE A 905 10.21 -9.13 -2.63
N THR A 906 10.31 -8.01 -3.32
CA THR A 906 9.55 -7.63 -4.52
C THR A 906 10.54 -7.41 -5.67
N LYS A 907 10.05 -7.16 -6.88
CA LYS A 907 10.93 -6.76 -7.99
C LYS A 907 11.19 -5.25 -7.91
N HIS A 908 12.42 -4.90 -7.57
CA HIS A 908 12.92 -3.54 -7.58
C HIS A 908 13.45 -3.15 -8.98
N ILE A 909 13.09 -1.95 -9.44
CA ILE A 909 13.65 -1.29 -10.62
C ILE A 909 14.29 0.03 -10.19
N GLY A 910 15.46 0.32 -10.75
CA GLY A 910 16.17 1.58 -10.54
C GLY A 910 15.38 2.76 -11.10
N ALA A 911 15.22 3.82 -10.31
CA ALA A 911 14.48 5.02 -10.70
C ALA A 911 14.97 5.62 -12.04
N ASP A 912 16.28 5.58 -12.27
CA ASP A 912 16.96 5.84 -13.54
C ASP A 912 16.28 5.15 -14.73
N PHE A 913 16.22 3.81 -14.70
CA PHE A 913 15.60 2.98 -15.74
C PHE A 913 14.08 3.13 -15.79
N PHE A 914 13.44 3.33 -14.64
CA PHE A 914 11.99 3.48 -14.59
C PHE A 914 11.52 4.74 -15.32
N PHE A 915 12.09 5.90 -15.01
CA PHE A 915 11.72 7.14 -15.68
C PHE A 915 12.17 7.16 -17.15
N LYS A 916 13.39 6.68 -17.44
CA LYS A 916 13.99 6.77 -18.78
C LYS A 916 13.51 5.71 -19.77
N ASP A 917 13.47 4.43 -19.39
CA ASP A 917 13.22 3.32 -20.31
C ASP A 917 11.78 2.79 -20.20
N VAL A 918 11.18 2.80 -18.99
CA VAL A 918 9.83 2.27 -18.75
C VAL A 918 8.74 3.32 -18.97
N LEU A 919 8.90 4.54 -18.43
CA LEU A 919 7.98 5.67 -18.67
C LEU A 919 8.32 6.47 -19.93
N GLN A 920 9.59 6.48 -20.35
CA GLN A 920 10.12 7.24 -21.49
C GLN A 920 9.89 8.76 -21.33
N LYS A 921 10.15 9.27 -20.11
CA LYS A 921 9.97 10.66 -19.71
C LYS A 921 11.30 11.26 -19.22
N SER A 922 11.83 12.24 -19.95
CA SER A 922 13.00 13.03 -19.53
C SER A 922 12.66 14.18 -18.57
N LYS A 923 11.38 14.57 -18.46
CA LYS A 923 10.86 15.47 -17.42
C LYS A 923 9.78 14.74 -16.62
N ILE A 924 9.98 14.66 -15.31
CA ILE A 924 8.96 14.36 -14.31
C ILE A 924 8.61 15.69 -13.64
N ASP A 925 7.39 16.18 -13.85
CA ASP A 925 6.93 17.44 -13.29
C ASP A 925 6.70 17.30 -11.79
N ILE A 926 6.02 16.22 -11.37
CA ILE A 926 5.63 15.95 -9.98
C ILE A 926 5.99 14.50 -9.63
N LEU A 927 6.77 14.30 -8.57
CA LEU A 927 7.13 12.97 -8.05
C LEU A 927 6.68 12.82 -6.59
N TRP A 928 5.77 11.91 -6.29
CA TRP A 928 5.43 11.54 -4.91
C TRP A 928 6.05 10.18 -4.59
N MET A 929 6.64 10.05 -3.40
CA MET A 929 7.46 8.90 -3.02
C MET A 929 7.26 8.52 -1.54
N ASP A 930 6.66 7.37 -1.31
CA ASP A 930 6.58 6.66 -0.04
C ASP A 930 6.85 5.17 -0.30
N ILE A 931 8.10 4.75 -0.13
CA ILE A 931 8.58 3.42 -0.56
C ILE A 931 9.30 2.68 0.58
N GLU A 932 8.92 3.01 1.82
CA GLU A 932 9.26 2.29 3.05
C GLU A 932 10.76 2.00 3.21
N GLY A 933 11.60 3.02 3.06
CA GLY A 933 13.06 2.94 3.27
C GLY A 933 13.88 2.86 1.99
N ASN A 934 13.23 2.76 0.83
CA ASN A 934 13.87 2.70 -0.47
C ASN A 934 14.15 4.09 -1.09
N GLU A 935 13.89 5.17 -0.35
CA GLU A 935 14.04 6.55 -0.82
C GLU A 935 15.53 6.90 -1.00
N TYR A 936 16.38 6.56 -0.03
CA TYR A 936 17.77 7.02 -0.02
C TYR A 936 18.59 6.65 -1.27
N PRO A 937 18.53 5.41 -1.80
CA PRO A 937 19.26 5.08 -3.01
C PRO A 937 18.74 5.85 -4.25
N ILE A 938 17.51 6.37 -4.24
CA ILE A 938 17.03 7.32 -5.27
C ILE A 938 17.55 8.73 -4.97
N MET A 939 17.56 9.15 -3.70
CA MET A 939 18.09 10.47 -3.29
C MET A 939 19.54 10.69 -3.71
N ASP A 940 20.39 9.66 -3.57
CA ASP A 940 21.78 9.67 -4.05
C ASP A 940 21.89 9.95 -5.57
N GLN A 941 20.86 9.62 -6.37
CA GLN A 941 20.82 9.85 -7.81
C GLN A 941 20.36 11.27 -8.22
N LEU A 942 19.68 12.03 -7.34
CA LEU A 942 18.99 13.29 -7.68
C LEU A 942 19.91 14.47 -7.97
N HIS A 943 21.09 14.48 -7.34
CA HIS A 943 22.02 15.61 -7.25
C HIS A 943 22.61 16.05 -8.59
N GLN A 944 23.34 17.18 -8.60
CA GLN A 944 24.13 17.57 -9.77
C GLN A 944 25.16 16.49 -10.13
N ASN A 945 25.18 16.07 -11.39
CA ASN A 945 25.96 14.94 -11.93
C ASN A 945 25.64 13.59 -11.26
N GLY A 946 24.48 13.47 -10.61
CA GLY A 946 23.92 12.20 -10.13
C GLY A 946 23.42 11.33 -11.29
N VAL A 947 23.05 10.07 -11.02
CA VAL A 947 22.66 9.12 -12.09
C VAL A 947 21.51 9.66 -12.94
N LEU A 948 20.45 10.19 -12.31
CA LEU A 948 19.30 10.76 -13.03
C LEU A 948 19.69 11.97 -13.89
N ASP A 949 20.59 12.82 -13.36
CA ASP A 949 21.10 14.00 -14.05
C ASP A 949 21.91 13.61 -15.31
N ASN A 950 22.80 12.63 -15.17
CA ASN A 950 23.64 12.11 -16.25
C ASN A 950 22.83 11.35 -17.32
N GLU A 951 21.77 10.65 -16.90
CA GLU A 951 20.85 9.96 -17.81
C GLU A 951 19.88 10.91 -18.53
N GLY A 952 19.82 12.18 -18.12
CA GLY A 952 18.98 13.22 -18.73
C GLY A 952 17.54 13.28 -18.20
N VAL A 953 17.31 12.77 -16.97
CA VAL A 953 16.01 12.77 -16.30
C VAL A 953 15.95 13.91 -15.27
N LYS A 954 15.07 14.87 -15.54
CA LYS A 954 14.75 15.99 -14.64
C LYS A 954 13.57 15.63 -13.76
N ILE A 955 13.65 15.99 -12.48
CA ILE A 955 12.48 16.06 -11.59
C ILE A 955 12.33 17.52 -11.16
N CYS A 956 11.15 18.11 -11.35
CA CYS A 956 10.91 19.52 -11.05
C CYS A 956 10.46 19.78 -9.60
N GLN A 957 9.59 18.92 -9.06
CA GLN A 957 9.16 18.98 -7.67
C GLN A 957 8.77 17.60 -7.17
N MET A 958 8.95 17.36 -5.87
CA MET A 958 8.67 16.06 -5.27
C MET A 958 8.23 16.16 -3.81
N ASN A 959 7.41 15.20 -3.36
CA ASN A 959 7.11 14.96 -1.95
C ASN A 959 7.67 13.59 -1.58
N VAL A 960 8.52 13.52 -0.55
CA VAL A 960 9.21 12.29 -0.16
C VAL A 960 9.00 12.01 1.33
N GLU A 961 8.68 10.76 1.66
CA GLU A 961 8.66 10.26 3.04
C GLU A 961 9.95 9.50 3.35
N MET A 962 10.96 10.21 3.84
CA MET A 962 12.24 9.62 4.23
C MET A 962 12.03 8.71 5.44
N HIS A 963 12.25 7.40 5.29
CA HIS A 963 12.00 6.42 6.35
C HIS A 963 13.23 6.13 7.23
N LYS A 964 13.03 5.66 8.47
CA LYS A 964 14.08 5.15 9.37
C LYS A 964 13.57 3.96 10.18
N ASP A 965 14.43 2.98 10.40
CA ASP A 965 14.18 1.75 11.15
C ASP A 965 13.08 0.85 10.51
N THR A 966 12.87 0.94 9.19
CA THR A 966 11.82 0.17 8.50
C THR A 966 12.08 -1.33 8.55
N PHE A 967 13.35 -1.72 8.42
CA PHE A 967 13.82 -3.10 8.54
C PHE A 967 14.58 -3.29 9.87
N LYS A 968 14.66 -4.53 10.36
CA LYS A 968 15.21 -4.91 11.68
C LYS A 968 16.71 -4.61 11.91
N GLN A 969 17.38 -3.97 10.95
CA GLN A 969 18.76 -3.48 11.05
C GLN A 969 18.77 -2.05 10.45
N SER A 970 19.16 -1.05 11.24
CA SER A 970 19.16 0.36 10.79
C SER A 970 20.36 0.64 9.90
N VAL A 971 20.12 0.82 8.60
CA VAL A 971 21.18 0.88 7.56
C VAL A 971 21.74 2.29 7.40
N GLY A 972 22.08 2.93 8.52
CA GLY A 972 22.67 4.27 8.57
C GLY A 972 21.78 5.38 8.02
N GLU A 973 20.45 5.22 8.05
CA GLU A 973 19.47 6.10 7.40
C GLU A 973 19.62 7.58 7.83
N THR A 974 19.89 7.82 9.13
CA THR A 974 20.11 9.17 9.68
C THR A 974 21.34 9.85 9.10
N ARG A 975 22.37 9.07 8.77
CA ARG A 975 23.55 9.56 8.06
C ARG A 975 23.25 9.81 6.58
N LYS A 976 22.53 8.92 5.90
CA LYS A 976 22.13 9.13 4.50
C LYS A 976 21.31 10.42 4.35
N PHE A 977 20.35 10.66 5.24
CA PHE A 977 19.59 11.90 5.29
C PHE A 977 20.46 13.13 5.54
N HIS A 978 21.36 13.07 6.53
CA HIS A 978 22.31 14.15 6.81
C HIS A 978 23.17 14.47 5.58
N ASP A 979 23.80 13.46 4.99
CA ASP A 979 24.73 13.61 3.87
C ASP A 979 23.98 14.13 2.61
N PHE A 980 22.72 13.71 2.37
CA PHE A 980 21.82 14.26 1.35
C PHE A 980 21.49 15.75 1.55
N VAL A 981 21.05 16.14 2.75
CA VAL A 981 20.70 17.54 3.07
C VAL A 981 21.90 18.47 2.93
N TRP A 982 23.09 18.04 3.39
CA TRP A 982 24.33 18.81 3.18
C TRP A 982 24.69 18.92 1.71
N LYS A 983 24.52 17.85 0.93
CA LYS A 983 24.81 17.86 -0.50
C LYS A 983 23.82 18.73 -1.30
N ILE A 984 22.57 18.88 -0.86
CA ILE A 984 21.64 19.91 -1.38
C ILE A 984 22.15 21.33 -1.09
N LEU A 985 22.62 21.60 0.14
CA LEU A 985 23.13 22.92 0.54
C LEU A 985 24.41 23.32 -0.20
N ASP A 986 25.22 22.35 -0.62
CA ASP A 986 26.45 22.57 -1.37
C ASP A 986 26.24 22.50 -2.91
N ASP A 987 25.32 21.69 -3.45
CA ASP A 987 25.08 21.54 -4.91
C ASP A 987 24.10 22.55 -5.53
N LYS A 988 23.26 23.20 -4.72
CA LYS A 988 22.30 24.24 -5.13
C LYS A 988 21.20 23.82 -6.12
N LYS A 989 20.98 22.53 -6.35
CA LYS A 989 19.99 22.06 -7.33
C LYS A 989 18.54 22.19 -6.83
N TYR A 990 18.33 21.91 -5.54
CA TYR A 990 17.00 21.88 -4.92
C TYR A 990 16.92 22.79 -3.69
N ILE A 991 15.69 23.15 -3.31
CA ILE A 991 15.33 23.62 -1.97
C ILE A 991 14.43 22.60 -1.27
N MET A 992 14.46 22.57 0.07
CA MET A 992 13.58 21.73 0.89
C MET A 992 12.63 22.60 1.71
N MET A 993 11.36 22.20 1.76
CA MET A 993 10.26 22.93 2.39
C MET A 993 9.29 21.98 3.10
N LYS A 994 8.52 22.54 4.04
CA LYS A 994 7.50 21.88 4.85
C LYS A 994 7.96 20.56 5.49
N PRO A 995 9.19 20.44 6.04
CA PRO A 995 9.65 19.19 6.62
C PRO A 995 8.84 18.87 7.89
N PHE A 996 8.23 17.69 7.91
CA PHE A 996 7.38 17.22 8.99
C PHE A 996 7.88 15.86 9.48
N TYR A 997 8.45 15.86 10.69
CA TYR A 997 8.95 14.65 11.35
C TYR A 997 7.82 13.93 12.10
N VAL A 998 7.65 12.65 11.82
CA VAL A 998 6.57 11.81 12.34
C VAL A 998 7.13 10.63 13.12
N ILE A 999 6.45 10.28 14.21
CA ILE A 999 6.64 9.03 14.94
C ILE A 999 5.30 8.31 14.96
N TYR A 1000 5.20 7.14 14.34
CA TYR A 1000 3.98 6.33 14.31
C TYR A 1000 4.28 4.89 14.74
N ARG A 1001 3.77 4.50 15.91
CA ARG A 1001 4.11 3.24 16.60
C ARG A 1001 5.64 3.10 16.78
N SER A 1002 6.30 2.23 16.02
CA SER A 1002 7.76 2.07 16.00
C SER A 1002 8.47 2.76 14.84
N ARG A 1003 7.72 3.29 13.86
CA ARG A 1003 8.27 3.97 12.67
C ARG A 1003 8.68 5.40 12.99
N ARG A 1004 9.68 5.89 12.26
CA ARG A 1004 10.17 7.27 12.32
C ARG A 1004 10.41 7.73 10.89
N PHE A 1005 9.83 8.84 10.46
CA PHE A 1005 10.01 9.33 9.09
C PHE A 1005 9.95 10.86 9.00
N ILE A 1006 10.47 11.42 7.91
CA ILE A 1006 10.41 12.85 7.59
C ILE A 1006 9.72 13.01 6.24
N ARG A 1007 8.48 13.50 6.26
CA ARG A 1007 7.79 14.00 5.06
C ARG A 1007 8.38 15.35 4.69
N THR A 1008 8.69 15.61 3.42
CA THR A 1008 9.20 16.91 2.95
C THR A 1008 8.85 17.17 1.48
N PHE A 1009 8.60 18.44 1.16
CA PHE A 1009 8.41 18.93 -0.20
C PHE A 1009 9.73 19.52 -0.71
N ILE A 1010 10.20 19.07 -1.88
CA ILE A 1010 11.49 19.44 -2.46
C ILE A 1010 11.26 19.98 -3.87
N VAL A 1011 11.87 21.11 -4.22
CA VAL A 1011 11.66 21.78 -5.52
C VAL A 1011 12.99 22.10 -6.19
N ASN A 1012 13.09 21.84 -7.49
CA ASN A 1012 14.25 22.11 -8.32
C ASN A 1012 14.27 23.59 -8.71
N VAL A 1013 15.34 24.29 -8.33
CA VAL A 1013 15.52 25.74 -8.56
C VAL A 1013 16.69 26.04 -9.49
N ALA A 1014 17.41 25.02 -9.97
CA ALA A 1014 18.54 25.18 -10.88
C ALA A 1014 18.19 24.81 -12.33
N ASP A 1015 17.26 23.88 -12.58
CA ASP A 1015 16.85 23.56 -13.95
C ASP A 1015 15.87 24.61 -14.50
N LYS A 1016 16.28 25.27 -15.59
CA LYS A 1016 15.52 26.36 -16.21
C LYS A 1016 14.14 25.95 -16.71
N GLU A 1017 13.93 24.71 -17.13
CA GLU A 1017 12.64 24.24 -17.63
C GLU A 1017 11.61 24.11 -16.49
N CYS A 1018 12.09 23.70 -15.31
CA CYS A 1018 11.29 23.68 -14.10
C CYS A 1018 11.00 25.11 -13.60
N THR A 1019 12.01 25.99 -13.53
CA THR A 1019 11.80 27.35 -13.02
C THR A 1019 10.96 28.22 -13.94
N ASP A 1020 11.13 28.14 -15.27
CA ASP A 1020 10.29 28.85 -16.25
C ASP A 1020 8.83 28.38 -16.25
N LEU A 1021 8.51 27.26 -15.60
CA LEU A 1021 7.14 26.73 -15.42
C LEU A 1021 6.54 27.09 -14.05
N TYR A 1022 7.32 27.08 -12.97
CA TYR A 1022 6.82 27.16 -11.59
C TYR A 1022 7.16 28.46 -10.81
N LEU A 1023 8.10 29.31 -11.27
CA LEU A 1023 8.47 30.57 -10.59
C LEU A 1023 7.84 31.82 -11.21
N SER A 1024 7.21 32.69 -10.38
CA SER A 1024 6.36 33.85 -10.73
C SER A 1024 7.00 34.93 -11.61
#